data_AF-A0A6P8PV26-F1
#
_entry.id   AF-A0A6P8PV26-F1
#
_cell.length_a   1.000
_cell.length_b   1.000
_cell.length_c   1.000
_cell.angle_alpha   90.00
_cell.angle_beta   90.00
_cell.angle_gamma   90.00
#
_symmetry.space_group_name_H-M   'P 1'
#
loop_
_entity.id
_entity.type
_entity.pdbx_description
1 polymer ?
#
loop_
_entity_poly.entity_id
_entity_poly.type
_entity_poly.pdbx_seq_one_letter_code
_entity_poly.pdbx_strand_id
1 'polypeptide(L)'
;MPRIMIKGGVWRNTEDEILKAAVMKYGKNQWSRIASLLHRKSAKQCKARWYEWLDPSIKKTEWSREEEEKLLHLAKLMPTQWRTIAPIIGRTAAQCLEHYEFLLDKAAQRDHEEDTADDPRKLKPGEIDPNPETKPARPDPVDMDEDELEMLSEARARLANTQGKKAKRKAREKQLEEARRLAALQKRRELRAAGIDIQRKRRKKRGVDYNAEIPFEKKPAPGFYDTSEENHQALDADFKRLRQQDLDGELRSEKENKDRKKDKQNIKRKKESDLPAAILQTTGISEFTKKRSKLVLPSPQISDAELEEVVKIGQASEIARQTAEESGMTNSASSALLSEYSMTNSSIALRTPKTPAAQDRILQEAQNLMALTNVDTPLKGGLNTPLRESDFSGVTPQKQVIQTPNTVLSTPFRTPSQGGEGSTPRGGMTPKPVVGTTPGRTPLRDKLNINPEDGTVDYNDPAYVKQLEREAREHLRLGLMGLPSPKNDFEIVLPENAERELEDRETDESFVEDAADVESRKQAIREAQRMKELKQRHKAVQKGLPRPTEVNETILRPLNIEPPLADLQKSEELIKREMTTMLHYDILHHPYMDPTWSKKGKGPVSLSSSTDHITYLDQYPYEKFSKEDIRKAEELLSKEMDVVKQGMGHGDLSIEAYNQVWEECYSQVLYLPGQNRYTRANLASKKDRIESLEKRLEINRGHMTTEAKQAAKMEKKMKILLGGYQSRAMGLIKQLNDLWDQIEQANLELHTFEELKKHEDIAIPRRQECLKEDVQRQQEREKELQHRYADLIIEKEALQSQTGQA
;
A
#
# COMPACT_ATOMS: atom_id res chain seq x y z
N MET A 1 -25.35 -42.75 -12.01
CA MET A 1 -25.17 -43.61 -10.83
C MET A 1 -24.89 -42.72 -9.62
N PRO A 2 -25.60 -42.87 -8.49
CA PRO A 2 -25.25 -42.12 -7.28
C PRO A 2 -23.88 -42.61 -6.79
N ARG A 3 -22.91 -41.70 -6.62
CA ARG A 3 -21.62 -42.01 -5.98
C ARG A 3 -21.90 -42.54 -4.58
N ILE A 4 -21.68 -43.83 -4.34
CA ILE A 4 -21.69 -44.41 -3.01
C ILE A 4 -20.48 -43.83 -2.28
N MET A 5 -20.69 -42.77 -1.51
CA MET A 5 -19.65 -42.20 -0.66
C MET A 5 -19.42 -43.16 0.50
N ILE A 6 -18.32 -43.92 0.44
CA ILE A 6 -17.82 -44.68 1.58
C ILE A 6 -17.44 -43.66 2.67
N LYS A 7 -18.21 -43.62 3.76
CA LYS A 7 -17.99 -42.70 4.89
C LYS A 7 -17.09 -43.36 5.92
N GLY A 8 -16.13 -42.61 6.45
CA GLY A 8 -15.20 -43.07 7.49
C GLY A 8 -13.74 -42.93 7.10
N GLY A 9 -12.90 -43.74 7.74
CA GLY A 9 -11.45 -43.65 7.68
C GLY A 9 -10.87 -42.78 8.79
N VAL A 10 -9.55 -42.68 8.80
CA VAL A 10 -8.78 -41.93 9.80
C VAL A 10 -9.15 -40.45 9.83
N TRP A 11 -9.07 -39.85 11.02
CA TRP A 11 -9.28 -38.43 11.24
C TRP A 11 -7.99 -37.65 10.96
N ARG A 12 -8.10 -36.57 10.19
CA ARG A 12 -7.01 -35.61 9.93
C ARG A 12 -7.16 -34.36 10.80
N ASN A 13 -6.07 -33.62 10.99
CA ASN A 13 -6.08 -32.41 11.81
C ASN A 13 -6.98 -31.31 11.19
N THR A 14 -7.00 -31.18 9.87
CA THR A 14 -7.97 -30.32 9.15
C THR A 14 -9.43 -30.62 9.50
N GLU A 15 -9.83 -31.90 9.49
CA GLU A 15 -11.20 -32.32 9.81
C GLU A 15 -11.54 -32.01 11.28
N ASP A 16 -10.60 -32.26 12.20
CA ASP A 16 -10.77 -31.97 13.63
C ASP A 16 -10.91 -30.46 13.90
N GLU A 17 -10.12 -29.61 13.25
CA GLU A 17 -10.22 -28.14 13.39
C GLU A 17 -11.54 -27.59 12.82
N ILE A 18 -11.97 -28.12 11.66
CA ILE A 18 -13.29 -27.80 11.11
C ILE A 18 -14.40 -28.26 12.07
N LEU A 19 -14.26 -29.45 12.67
CA LEU A 19 -15.22 -29.96 13.64
C LEU A 19 -15.33 -29.05 14.88
N LYS A 20 -14.19 -28.58 15.42
CA LYS A 20 -14.18 -27.61 16.53
C LYS A 20 -14.90 -26.32 16.16
N ALA A 21 -14.54 -25.71 15.03
CA ALA A 21 -15.15 -24.48 14.56
C ALA A 21 -16.67 -24.65 14.30
N ALA A 22 -17.07 -25.80 13.76
CA ALA A 22 -18.47 -26.13 13.51
C ALA A 22 -19.25 -26.33 14.81
N VAL A 23 -18.67 -26.98 15.83
CA VAL A 23 -19.29 -27.11 17.16
C VAL A 23 -19.40 -25.75 17.84
N MET A 24 -18.39 -24.87 17.72
CA MET A 24 -18.46 -23.48 18.22
C MET A 24 -19.62 -22.69 17.60
N LYS A 25 -19.94 -22.93 16.32
CA LYS A 25 -21.03 -22.21 15.62
C LYS A 25 -22.41 -22.86 15.78
N TYR A 26 -22.51 -24.19 15.68
CA TYR A 26 -23.79 -24.91 15.61
C TYR A 26 -24.16 -25.64 16.92
N GLY A 27 -23.24 -25.73 17.87
CA GLY A 27 -23.43 -26.41 19.16
C GLY A 27 -23.42 -27.95 19.06
N LYS A 28 -23.57 -28.60 20.22
CA LYS A 28 -23.44 -30.07 20.39
C LYS A 28 -24.68 -30.88 19.98
N ASN A 29 -25.74 -30.24 19.48
CA ASN A 29 -27.01 -30.91 19.16
C ASN A 29 -27.29 -31.03 17.66
N GLN A 30 -26.50 -30.36 16.80
CA GLN A 30 -26.76 -30.27 15.34
C GLN A 30 -25.74 -31.04 14.50
N TRP A 31 -25.48 -32.31 14.83
CA TRP A 31 -24.44 -33.14 14.20
C TRP A 31 -24.63 -33.35 12.68
N SER A 32 -25.86 -33.40 12.19
CA SER A 32 -26.14 -33.51 10.74
C SER A 32 -25.64 -32.28 9.97
N ARG A 33 -25.80 -31.09 10.57
CA ARG A 33 -25.33 -29.83 9.98
C ARG A 33 -23.81 -29.74 10.01
N ILE A 34 -23.19 -30.22 11.08
CA ILE A 34 -21.73 -30.31 11.23
C ILE A 34 -21.14 -31.29 10.20
N ALA A 35 -21.71 -32.49 10.06
CA ALA A 35 -21.25 -33.47 9.08
C ALA A 35 -21.43 -32.99 7.64
N SER A 36 -22.39 -32.11 7.35
CA SER A 36 -22.51 -31.50 6.02
C SER A 36 -21.36 -30.56 5.64
N LEU A 37 -20.46 -30.26 6.59
CA LEU A 37 -19.21 -29.53 6.38
C LEU A 37 -18.01 -30.46 6.13
N LEU A 38 -18.13 -31.75 6.46
CA LEU A 38 -17.08 -32.75 6.38
C LEU A 38 -17.52 -33.86 5.42
N HIS A 39 -17.09 -33.77 4.16
CA HIS A 39 -17.62 -34.59 3.05
C HIS A 39 -17.49 -36.11 3.26
N ARG A 40 -16.46 -36.61 3.95
CA ARG A 40 -16.21 -38.05 4.20
C ARG A 40 -16.62 -38.54 5.59
N LYS A 41 -17.14 -37.67 6.47
CA LYS A 41 -17.50 -38.01 7.85
C LYS A 41 -19.01 -37.92 8.06
N SER A 42 -19.59 -38.93 8.70
CA SER A 42 -21.02 -38.96 9.03
C SER A 42 -21.32 -38.20 10.32
N ALA A 43 -22.60 -37.87 10.54
CA ALA A 43 -23.04 -37.22 11.78
C ALA A 43 -22.74 -38.05 13.04
N LYS A 44 -22.83 -39.38 12.94
CA LYS A 44 -22.49 -40.29 14.04
C LYS A 44 -20.99 -40.26 14.34
N GLN A 45 -20.16 -40.29 13.29
CA GLN A 45 -18.70 -40.22 13.41
C GLN A 45 -18.26 -38.87 14.00
N CYS A 46 -18.83 -37.74 13.55
CA CYS A 46 -18.55 -36.42 14.12
C CYS A 46 -18.92 -36.35 15.61
N LYS A 47 -20.07 -36.94 15.99
CA LYS A 47 -20.52 -37.00 17.38
C LYS A 47 -19.58 -37.85 18.23
N ALA A 48 -19.25 -39.07 17.78
CA ALA A 48 -18.36 -39.98 18.48
C ALA A 48 -16.97 -39.34 18.65
N ARG A 49 -16.39 -38.83 17.55
CA ARG A 49 -15.11 -38.11 17.56
C ARG A 49 -15.09 -36.95 18.55
N TRP A 50 -16.17 -36.18 18.66
CA TRP A 50 -16.28 -35.13 19.66
C TRP A 50 -16.22 -35.67 21.09
N TYR A 51 -17.09 -36.62 21.45
CA TYR A 51 -17.19 -37.13 22.82
C TYR A 51 -16.05 -38.08 23.23
N GLU A 52 -15.31 -38.64 22.28
CA GLU A 52 -14.23 -39.59 22.55
C GLU A 52 -12.85 -38.95 22.49
N TRP A 53 -12.67 -37.86 21.70
CA TRP A 53 -11.36 -37.21 21.55
C TRP A 53 -11.38 -35.67 21.68
N LEU A 54 -12.35 -34.93 21.14
CA LEU A 54 -12.24 -33.46 21.08
C LEU A 54 -12.82 -32.70 22.27
N ASP A 55 -13.72 -33.29 23.06
CA ASP A 55 -14.33 -32.58 24.18
C ASP A 55 -13.24 -32.16 25.19
N PRO A 56 -13.11 -30.86 25.53
CA PRO A 56 -12.08 -30.38 26.46
C PRO A 56 -12.16 -31.01 27.86
N SER A 57 -13.27 -31.63 28.23
CA SER A 57 -13.42 -32.37 29.49
C SER A 57 -12.67 -33.72 29.51
N ILE A 58 -12.19 -34.21 28.37
CA ILE A 58 -11.48 -35.49 28.27
C ILE A 58 -10.02 -35.29 28.68
N LYS A 59 -9.60 -35.95 29.76
CA LYS A 59 -8.19 -35.95 30.19
C LYS A 59 -7.36 -36.79 29.22
N LYS A 60 -6.36 -36.16 28.59
CA LYS A 60 -5.35 -36.82 27.73
C LYS A 60 -3.94 -36.84 28.34
N THR A 61 -3.86 -36.52 29.63
CA THR A 61 -2.62 -36.63 30.41
C THR A 61 -2.34 -38.09 30.75
N GLU A 62 -1.13 -38.38 31.23
CA GLU A 62 -0.75 -39.70 31.73
C GLU A 62 -1.69 -40.16 32.88
N TRP A 63 -1.76 -41.48 33.08
CA TRP A 63 -2.57 -42.09 34.14
C TRP A 63 -1.89 -41.90 35.50
N SER A 64 -2.64 -41.40 36.49
CA SER A 64 -2.16 -41.35 37.85
C SER A 64 -2.39 -42.69 38.55
N ARG A 65 -1.54 -43.02 39.53
CA ARG A 65 -1.65 -44.27 40.29
C ARG A 65 -3.02 -44.45 40.96
N GLU A 66 -3.61 -43.36 41.45
CA GLU A 66 -4.97 -43.36 42.02
C GLU A 66 -6.07 -43.67 40.99
N GLU A 67 -5.89 -43.25 39.73
CA GLU A 67 -6.82 -43.55 38.63
C GLU A 67 -6.70 -45.04 38.23
N GLU A 68 -5.48 -45.60 38.24
CA GLU A 68 -5.21 -47.01 37.93
C GLU A 68 -5.76 -47.97 39.00
N GLU A 69 -5.52 -47.68 40.29
CA GLU A 69 -6.04 -48.50 41.39
C GLU A 69 -7.58 -48.51 41.39
N LYS A 70 -8.20 -47.35 41.14
CA LYS A 70 -9.65 -47.22 40.98
C LYS A 70 -10.16 -47.96 39.76
N LEU A 71 -9.44 -47.92 38.63
CA LEU A 71 -9.77 -48.66 37.41
C LEU A 71 -9.79 -50.18 37.68
N LEU A 72 -8.73 -50.73 38.27
CA LEU A 72 -8.63 -52.15 38.57
C LEU A 72 -9.71 -52.60 39.55
N HIS A 73 -9.98 -51.81 40.59
CA HIS A 73 -11.04 -52.09 41.55
C HIS A 73 -12.42 -52.14 40.89
N LEU A 74 -12.75 -51.12 40.08
CA LEU A 74 -14.03 -51.05 39.39
C LEU A 74 -14.18 -52.08 38.27
N ALA A 75 -13.11 -52.43 37.55
CA ALA A 75 -13.12 -53.48 36.54
C ALA A 75 -13.33 -54.87 37.15
N LYS A 76 -12.79 -55.11 38.36
CA LYS A 76 -13.05 -56.32 39.14
C LYS A 76 -14.49 -56.37 39.67
N LEU A 77 -15.03 -55.23 40.10
CA LEU A 77 -16.40 -55.13 40.65
C LEU A 77 -17.48 -55.20 39.57
N MET A 78 -17.25 -54.57 38.41
CA MET A 78 -18.17 -54.51 37.27
C MET A 78 -17.47 -55.01 35.99
N PRO A 79 -17.43 -56.35 35.77
CA PRO A 79 -16.70 -56.92 34.64
C PRO A 79 -17.21 -56.40 33.29
N THR A 80 -16.30 -55.90 32.44
CA THR A 80 -16.53 -55.45 31.05
C THR A 80 -17.53 -54.29 30.84
N GLN A 81 -17.91 -53.56 31.91
CA GLN A 81 -18.87 -52.44 31.84
C GLN A 81 -18.20 -51.07 31.66
N TRP A 82 -17.36 -50.92 30.64
CA TRP A 82 -16.51 -49.73 30.44
C TRP A 82 -17.25 -48.40 30.33
N ARG A 83 -18.46 -48.39 29.75
CA ARG A 83 -19.30 -47.18 29.67
C ARG A 83 -19.82 -46.69 31.03
N THR A 84 -19.98 -47.60 31.99
CA THR A 84 -20.39 -47.29 33.37
C THR A 84 -19.19 -46.87 34.22
N ILE A 85 -18.03 -47.50 33.99
CA ILE A 85 -16.78 -47.20 34.71
C ILE A 85 -16.20 -45.84 34.32
N ALA A 86 -16.22 -45.51 33.02
CA ALA A 86 -15.61 -44.29 32.45
C ALA A 86 -16.02 -42.98 33.15
N PRO A 87 -17.32 -42.69 33.37
CA PRO A 87 -17.75 -41.49 34.09
C PRO A 87 -17.25 -41.42 35.54
N ILE A 88 -17.06 -42.56 36.20
CA ILE A 88 -16.63 -42.63 37.61
C ILE A 88 -15.15 -42.28 37.75
N ILE A 89 -14.32 -42.73 36.79
CA ILE A 89 -12.88 -42.42 36.77
C ILE A 89 -12.57 -41.09 36.06
N GLY A 90 -13.49 -40.56 35.26
CA GLY A 90 -13.33 -39.29 34.54
C GLY A 90 -12.47 -39.38 33.27
N ARG A 91 -12.46 -40.56 32.61
CA ARG A 91 -11.76 -40.83 31.33
C ARG A 91 -12.75 -41.43 30.31
N THR A 92 -12.35 -41.51 29.04
CA THR A 92 -13.19 -42.12 27.99
C THR A 92 -13.20 -43.64 28.11
N ALA A 93 -14.33 -44.30 27.84
CA ALA A 93 -14.46 -45.77 27.94
C ALA A 93 -13.40 -46.55 27.13
N ALA A 94 -13.00 -46.04 25.97
CA ALA A 94 -11.92 -46.62 25.17
C ALA A 94 -10.54 -46.51 25.86
N GLN A 95 -10.23 -45.34 26.45
CA GLN A 95 -8.99 -45.15 27.22
C GLN A 95 -8.97 -46.09 28.44
N CYS A 96 -10.11 -46.27 29.12
CA CYS A 96 -10.20 -47.18 30.26
C CYS A 96 -9.91 -48.62 29.89
N LEU A 97 -10.47 -49.09 28.77
CA LEU A 97 -10.27 -50.46 28.28
C LEU A 97 -8.82 -50.66 27.83
N GLU A 98 -8.28 -49.76 27.02
CA GLU A 98 -6.89 -49.83 26.51
C GLU A 98 -5.88 -49.85 27.65
N HIS A 99 -6.08 -48.99 28.67
CA HIS A 99 -5.18 -48.96 29.82
C HIS A 99 -5.34 -50.18 30.74
N TYR A 100 -6.55 -50.72 30.87
CA TYR A 100 -6.78 -51.96 31.63
C TYR A 100 -6.11 -53.16 30.95
N GLU A 101 -6.25 -53.29 29.63
CA GLU A 101 -5.57 -54.31 28.84
C GLU A 101 -4.04 -54.16 28.96
N PHE A 102 -3.53 -52.94 28.88
CA PHE A 102 -2.11 -52.64 29.08
C PHE A 102 -1.60 -53.04 30.49
N LEU A 103 -2.39 -52.80 31.54
CA LEU A 103 -2.04 -53.19 32.91
C LEU A 103 -2.04 -54.72 33.09
N LEU A 104 -2.99 -55.42 32.46
CA LEU A 104 -3.02 -56.89 32.46
C LEU A 104 -1.86 -57.48 31.67
N ASP A 105 -1.57 -56.94 30.50
CA ASP A 105 -0.45 -57.37 29.65
C ASP A 105 0.89 -57.17 30.36
N LYS A 106 1.09 -56.01 31.01
CA LYS A 106 2.27 -55.73 31.83
C LYS A 106 2.42 -56.67 33.03
N ALA A 107 1.31 -57.18 33.58
CA ALA A 107 1.34 -58.17 34.65
C ALA A 107 1.62 -59.58 34.10
N ALA A 108 0.94 -59.99 33.02
CA ALA A 108 1.13 -61.29 32.38
C ALA A 108 2.55 -61.46 31.79
N GLN A 109 3.09 -60.42 31.17
CA GLN A 109 4.46 -60.39 30.65
C GLN A 109 5.52 -60.47 31.75
N ARG A 110 5.19 -60.03 32.98
CA ARG A 110 6.07 -60.17 34.15
C ARG A 110 5.97 -61.54 34.81
N ASP A 111 4.82 -62.21 34.71
CA ASP A 111 4.58 -63.55 35.29
C ASP A 111 5.14 -64.67 34.40
N HIS A 112 5.20 -64.43 33.08
CA HIS A 112 5.79 -65.31 32.07
C HIS A 112 7.04 -64.66 31.46
N GLU A 113 8.17 -64.69 32.18
CA GLU A 113 9.47 -64.33 31.60
C GLU A 113 9.90 -65.40 30.56
N GLU A 114 10.19 -64.95 29.33
CA GLU A 114 10.97 -65.63 28.26
C GLU A 114 10.31 -66.24 27.00
N ASP A 115 9.01 -66.07 26.70
CA ASP A 115 8.48 -66.56 25.40
C ASP A 115 8.00 -65.45 24.46
N THR A 116 8.91 -64.98 23.58
CA THR A 116 8.53 -64.39 22.27
C THR A 116 7.93 -65.43 21.30
N ALA A 117 7.60 -66.63 21.80
CA ALA A 117 7.05 -67.75 21.04
C ALA A 117 5.52 -67.68 20.86
N ASP A 118 4.83 -66.74 21.52
CA ASP A 118 3.38 -66.59 21.38
C ASP A 118 3.02 -65.59 20.26
N ASP A 119 2.49 -66.13 19.17
CA ASP A 119 1.87 -65.51 17.99
C ASP A 119 2.21 -64.02 17.71
N PRO A 120 3.33 -63.73 17.00
CA PRO A 120 3.90 -62.38 16.86
C PRO A 120 3.01 -61.35 16.16
N ARG A 121 1.86 -61.74 15.56
CA ARG A 121 0.91 -60.81 14.92
C ARG A 121 -0.54 -61.26 15.05
N LYS A 122 -1.11 -61.18 16.27
CA LYS A 122 -2.57 -61.16 16.44
C LYS A 122 -3.24 -59.87 15.93
N LEU A 123 -2.47 -58.86 15.53
CA LEU A 123 -2.98 -57.64 14.92
C LEU A 123 -3.43 -57.94 13.48
N LYS A 124 -4.74 -57.94 13.23
CA LYS A 124 -5.34 -58.30 11.95
C LYS A 124 -4.90 -57.36 10.81
N PRO A 125 -4.04 -57.80 9.87
CA PRO A 125 -3.55 -56.94 8.80
C PRO A 125 -4.63 -56.73 7.74
N GLY A 126 -4.90 -55.48 7.36
CA GLY A 126 -5.80 -55.13 6.25
C GLY A 126 -7.27 -54.87 6.62
N GLU A 127 -7.65 -54.98 7.90
CA GLU A 127 -8.99 -54.61 8.36
C GLU A 127 -9.11 -53.09 8.61
N ILE A 128 -10.30 -52.53 8.34
CA ILE A 128 -10.65 -51.15 8.70
C ILE A 128 -10.85 -51.12 10.22
N ASP A 129 -10.13 -50.24 10.92
CA ASP A 129 -10.30 -50.03 12.35
C ASP A 129 -11.78 -49.75 12.68
N PRO A 130 -12.40 -50.51 13.61
CA PRO A 130 -13.79 -50.32 13.99
C PRO A 130 -14.05 -48.97 14.68
N ASN A 131 -13.08 -48.41 15.41
CA ASN A 131 -13.23 -47.19 16.22
C ASN A 131 -12.11 -46.15 15.94
N PRO A 132 -11.99 -45.62 14.71
CA PRO A 132 -10.96 -44.64 14.37
C PRO A 132 -11.13 -43.30 15.11
N GLU A 133 -12.30 -43.04 15.71
CA GLU A 133 -12.62 -41.84 16.48
C GLU A 133 -11.82 -41.69 17.78
N THR A 134 -11.26 -42.76 18.33
CA THR A 134 -10.49 -42.75 19.57
C THR A 134 -9.00 -42.45 19.35
N LYS A 135 -8.51 -42.56 18.11
CA LYS A 135 -7.09 -42.40 17.76
C LYS A 135 -6.68 -40.94 17.53
N PRO A 136 -5.40 -40.56 17.73
CA PRO A 136 -4.91 -39.23 17.39
C PRO A 136 -5.13 -38.88 15.90
N ALA A 137 -5.31 -37.59 15.62
CA ALA A 137 -5.45 -37.12 14.24
C ALA A 137 -4.11 -37.21 13.49
N ARG A 138 -4.17 -37.52 12.19
CA ARG A 138 -2.98 -37.44 11.33
C ARG A 138 -2.63 -35.98 11.05
N PRO A 139 -1.34 -35.59 11.13
CA PRO A 139 -0.89 -34.28 10.69
C PRO A 139 -1.22 -34.02 9.22
N ASP A 140 -1.45 -32.75 8.90
CA ASP A 140 -1.81 -32.31 7.56
C ASP A 140 -0.58 -32.42 6.62
N PRO A 141 -0.71 -33.02 5.42
CA PRO A 141 0.39 -33.08 4.46
C PRO A 141 0.77 -31.67 3.97
N VAL A 142 2.04 -31.48 3.60
CA VAL A 142 2.53 -30.18 3.11
C VAL A 142 1.81 -29.76 1.83
N ASP A 143 1.58 -30.72 0.93
CA ASP A 143 0.78 -30.54 -0.26
C ASP A 143 -0.62 -31.11 0.00
N MET A 144 -1.52 -30.21 0.38
CA MET A 144 -2.91 -30.52 0.68
C MET A 144 -3.67 -30.74 -0.64
N ASP A 145 -4.46 -31.81 -0.71
CA ASP A 145 -5.21 -32.15 -1.92
C ASP A 145 -6.38 -31.17 -2.18
N GLU A 146 -6.91 -31.19 -3.41
CA GLU A 146 -8.01 -30.31 -3.82
C GLU A 146 -9.26 -30.48 -2.93
N ASP A 147 -9.53 -31.72 -2.50
CA ASP A 147 -10.64 -32.06 -1.62
C ASP A 147 -10.53 -31.33 -0.27
N GLU A 148 -9.34 -31.31 0.34
CA GLU A 148 -9.13 -30.64 1.62
C GLU A 148 -9.13 -29.11 1.51
N LEU A 149 -8.56 -28.54 0.43
CA LEU A 149 -8.64 -27.10 0.18
C LEU A 149 -10.08 -26.67 -0.05
N GLU A 150 -10.83 -27.42 -0.86
CA GLU A 150 -12.23 -27.14 -1.14
C GLU A 150 -13.05 -27.23 0.15
N MET A 151 -12.85 -28.29 0.95
CA MET A 151 -13.49 -28.47 2.26
C MET A 151 -13.21 -27.29 3.20
N LEU A 152 -11.95 -26.83 3.30
CA LEU A 152 -11.59 -25.67 4.11
C LEU A 152 -12.24 -24.38 3.61
N SER A 153 -12.26 -24.17 2.29
CA SER A 153 -12.88 -23.00 1.67
C SER A 153 -14.40 -22.97 1.91
N GLU A 154 -15.06 -24.12 1.79
CA GLU A 154 -16.48 -24.28 2.06
C GLU A 154 -16.78 -24.05 3.54
N ALA A 155 -15.99 -24.65 4.44
CA ALA A 155 -16.13 -24.46 5.87
C ALA A 155 -16.04 -22.98 6.24
N ARG A 156 -15.02 -22.25 5.76
CA ARG A 156 -14.87 -20.79 5.97
C ARG A 156 -16.07 -20.01 5.46
N ALA A 157 -16.54 -20.31 4.25
CA ALA A 157 -17.68 -19.62 3.65
C ALA A 157 -18.99 -19.86 4.43
N ARG A 158 -19.24 -21.10 4.87
CA ARG A 158 -20.42 -21.46 5.65
C ARG A 158 -20.35 -20.93 7.08
N LEU A 159 -19.17 -20.87 7.70
CA LEU A 159 -18.92 -20.27 9.01
C LEU A 159 -19.12 -18.74 8.99
N ALA A 160 -18.70 -18.05 7.93
CA ALA A 160 -18.94 -16.62 7.77
C ALA A 160 -20.42 -16.26 7.49
N ASN A 161 -21.17 -17.14 6.83
CA ASN A 161 -22.55 -16.86 6.46
C ASN A 161 -23.53 -16.99 7.65
N THR A 162 -24.21 -15.89 7.98
CA THR A 162 -25.28 -15.84 8.99
C THR A 162 -26.66 -15.52 8.39
N GLN A 163 -26.70 -15.08 7.13
CA GLN A 163 -27.92 -14.59 6.49
C GLN A 163 -28.67 -15.67 5.70
N GLY A 164 -29.98 -15.75 5.91
CA GLY A 164 -30.88 -16.59 5.11
C GLY A 164 -31.22 -16.02 3.72
N LYS A 165 -31.98 -16.79 2.93
CA LYS A 165 -32.37 -16.43 1.55
C LYS A 165 -33.12 -15.09 1.47
N LYS A 166 -34.03 -14.81 2.41
CA LYS A 166 -34.85 -13.58 2.43
C LYS A 166 -34.00 -12.34 2.69
N ALA A 167 -33.06 -12.40 3.64
CA ALA A 167 -32.15 -11.30 3.96
C ALA A 167 -31.23 -10.99 2.76
N LYS A 168 -30.61 -12.02 2.17
CA LYS A 168 -29.76 -11.85 0.97
C LYS A 168 -30.54 -11.29 -0.22
N ARG A 169 -31.79 -11.73 -0.43
CA ARG A 169 -32.67 -11.18 -1.47
C ARG A 169 -32.97 -9.71 -1.22
N LYS A 170 -33.39 -9.35 0.00
CA LYS A 170 -33.66 -7.95 0.37
C LYS A 170 -32.42 -7.04 0.26
N ALA A 171 -31.23 -7.55 0.59
CA ALA A 171 -29.99 -6.79 0.42
C ALA A 171 -29.70 -6.49 -1.07
N ARG A 172 -29.85 -7.49 -1.96
CA ARG A 172 -29.72 -7.27 -3.41
C ARG A 172 -30.81 -6.36 -3.96
N GLU A 173 -32.04 -6.50 -3.48
CA GLU A 173 -33.15 -5.62 -3.86
C GLU A 173 -32.89 -4.16 -3.45
N LYS A 174 -32.37 -3.92 -2.24
CA LYS A 174 -31.95 -2.59 -1.78
C LYS A 174 -30.86 -2.00 -2.68
N GLN A 175 -29.86 -2.79 -3.06
CA GLN A 175 -28.79 -2.35 -3.99
C GLN A 175 -29.34 -2.01 -5.38
N LEU A 176 -30.22 -2.85 -5.91
CA LEU A 176 -30.87 -2.60 -7.21
C LEU A 176 -31.76 -1.36 -7.17
N GLU A 177 -32.46 -1.11 -6.06
CA GLU A 177 -33.29 0.07 -5.90
C GLU A 177 -32.45 1.35 -5.81
N GLU A 178 -31.32 1.32 -5.10
CA GLU A 178 -30.37 2.42 -5.06
C GLU A 178 -29.77 2.69 -6.44
N ALA A 179 -29.36 1.65 -7.17
CA ALA A 179 -28.87 1.77 -8.55
C ALA A 179 -29.93 2.38 -9.48
N ARG A 180 -31.19 1.92 -9.39
CA ARG A 180 -32.31 2.49 -10.16
C ARG A 180 -32.56 3.96 -9.78
N ARG A 181 -32.52 4.29 -8.49
CA ARG A 181 -32.69 5.67 -8.00
C ARG A 181 -31.61 6.58 -8.58
N LEU A 182 -30.34 6.16 -8.56
CA LEU A 182 -29.23 6.92 -9.12
C LEU A 182 -29.33 7.08 -10.65
N ALA A 183 -29.67 6.01 -11.38
CA ALA A 183 -29.86 6.09 -12.83
C ALA A 183 -31.03 7.03 -13.21
N ALA A 184 -32.15 6.96 -12.48
CA ALA A 184 -33.28 7.85 -12.68
C ALA A 184 -32.95 9.31 -12.31
N LEU A 185 -32.13 9.52 -11.28
CA LEU A 185 -31.64 10.84 -10.87
C LEU A 185 -30.72 11.43 -11.95
N GLN A 186 -29.80 10.65 -12.49
CA GLN A 186 -28.92 11.05 -13.59
C GLN A 186 -29.74 11.47 -14.81
N LYS A 187 -30.69 10.64 -15.25
CA LYS A 187 -31.56 10.97 -16.39
C LYS A 187 -32.37 12.24 -16.15
N ARG A 188 -32.85 12.46 -14.92
CA ARG A 188 -33.55 13.70 -14.56
C ARG A 188 -32.63 14.91 -14.60
N ARG A 189 -31.38 14.76 -14.14
CA ARG A 189 -30.38 15.83 -14.19
C ARG A 189 -30.03 16.19 -15.63
N GLU A 190 -29.85 15.20 -16.49
CA GLU A 190 -29.60 15.41 -17.93
C GLU A 190 -30.76 16.17 -18.59
N LEU A 191 -32.00 15.75 -18.35
CA LEU A 191 -33.19 16.43 -18.88
C LEU A 191 -33.32 17.86 -18.36
N ARG A 192 -33.13 18.10 -17.05
CA ARG A 192 -33.17 19.45 -16.48
C ARG A 192 -32.04 20.34 -16.95
N ALA A 193 -30.83 19.79 -17.11
CA ALA A 193 -29.69 20.52 -17.66
C ALA A 193 -29.93 20.93 -19.12
N ALA A 194 -30.65 20.10 -19.88
CA ALA A 194 -31.12 20.42 -21.23
C ALA A 194 -32.40 21.29 -21.25
N GLY A 195 -32.94 21.69 -20.10
CA GLY A 195 -34.15 22.51 -19.99
C GLY A 195 -35.47 21.79 -20.30
N ILE A 196 -35.48 20.46 -20.33
CA ILE A 196 -36.67 19.65 -20.66
C ILE A 196 -37.38 19.21 -19.37
N ASP A 197 -38.54 19.81 -19.10
CA ASP A 197 -39.36 19.49 -17.92
C ASP A 197 -40.42 18.42 -18.18
N ILE A 198 -40.04 17.15 -18.03
CA ILE A 198 -40.97 16.02 -18.09
C ILE A 198 -41.53 15.72 -16.69
N GLN A 199 -42.83 15.95 -16.51
CA GLN A 199 -43.54 15.63 -15.27
C GLN A 199 -43.78 14.12 -15.12
N ARG A 200 -43.39 13.56 -13.98
CA ARG A 200 -43.59 12.13 -13.66
C ARG A 200 -44.98 11.93 -13.05
N LYS A 201 -45.74 10.97 -13.57
CA LYS A 201 -47.03 10.56 -12.96
C LYS A 201 -46.78 9.77 -11.68
N ARG A 202 -47.34 10.21 -10.55
CA ARG A 202 -47.35 9.45 -9.28
C ARG A 202 -48.52 8.47 -9.27
N ARG A 203 -48.25 7.16 -9.14
CA ARG A 203 -49.29 6.11 -9.20
C ARG A 203 -49.92 5.74 -7.84
N LYS A 204 -49.51 6.36 -6.73
CA LYS A 204 -50.09 6.08 -5.40
C LYS A 204 -51.17 7.11 -5.05
N LYS A 205 -52.42 6.66 -4.94
CA LYS A 205 -53.60 7.44 -4.54
C LYS A 205 -53.81 7.51 -3.02
N ARG A 206 -53.28 6.54 -2.26
CA ARG A 206 -53.35 6.47 -0.79
C ARG A 206 -51.95 6.58 -0.18
N GLY A 207 -51.78 7.54 0.72
CA GLY A 207 -50.54 7.82 1.46
C GLY A 207 -50.39 9.33 1.72
N VAL A 208 -49.88 9.69 2.89
CA VAL A 208 -49.48 11.07 3.21
C VAL A 208 -48.24 11.44 2.40
N ASP A 209 -48.24 12.64 1.84
CA ASP A 209 -47.06 13.17 1.16
C ASP A 209 -46.16 13.86 2.20
N TYR A 210 -45.16 13.13 2.67
CA TYR A 210 -44.22 13.59 3.69
C TYR A 210 -43.49 14.89 3.34
N ASN A 211 -43.42 15.25 2.05
CA ASN A 211 -42.76 16.48 1.61
C ASN A 211 -43.73 17.67 1.49
N ALA A 212 -45.03 17.43 1.44
CA ALA A 212 -46.03 18.49 1.23
C ALA A 212 -46.48 19.11 2.56
N GLU A 213 -46.59 18.30 3.62
CA GLU A 213 -47.07 18.72 4.93
C GLU A 213 -46.37 17.91 6.04
N ILE A 214 -46.42 18.41 7.28
CA ILE A 214 -45.93 17.67 8.44
C ILE A 214 -46.89 16.49 8.68
N PRO A 215 -46.41 15.23 8.56
CA PRO A 215 -47.27 14.07 8.75
C PRO A 215 -47.76 13.99 10.19
N PHE A 216 -49.08 13.82 10.37
CA PHE A 216 -49.72 13.74 11.69
C PHE A 216 -49.29 14.87 12.61
N GLU A 217 -49.31 16.11 12.10
CA GLU A 217 -48.91 17.29 12.84
C GLU A 217 -49.66 17.39 14.17
N LYS A 218 -48.90 17.37 15.26
CA LYS A 218 -49.40 17.68 16.60
C LYS A 218 -48.81 19.03 16.99
N LYS A 219 -49.66 20.06 17.04
CA LYS A 219 -49.23 21.38 17.47
C LYS A 219 -48.65 21.29 18.89
N PRO A 220 -47.53 21.99 19.20
CA PRO A 220 -47.04 22.11 20.56
C PRO A 220 -48.16 22.60 21.48
N ALA A 221 -48.23 22.06 22.70
CA ALA A 221 -49.24 22.48 23.65
C ALA A 221 -49.02 23.97 24.00
N PRO A 222 -50.08 24.81 24.00
CA PRO A 222 -49.94 26.22 24.34
C PRO A 222 -49.46 26.35 25.79
N GLY A 223 -48.38 27.12 25.99
CA GLY A 223 -47.77 27.38 27.29
C GLY A 223 -48.14 28.75 27.85
N PHE A 224 -47.54 29.10 28.99
CA PHE A 224 -47.73 30.41 29.65
C PHE A 224 -46.96 31.56 29.01
N TYR A 225 -46.03 31.28 28.09
CA TYR A 225 -45.22 32.26 27.39
C TYR A 225 -45.69 32.41 25.94
N ASP A 226 -45.68 33.65 25.43
CA ASP A 226 -45.96 33.92 24.02
C ASP A 226 -44.79 33.47 23.16
N THR A 227 -45.08 32.57 22.21
CA THR A 227 -44.12 31.96 21.29
C THR A 227 -44.38 32.39 19.84
N SER A 228 -45.21 33.42 19.63
CA SER A 228 -45.53 33.92 18.29
C SER A 228 -44.39 34.69 17.62
N GLU A 229 -43.47 35.26 18.41
CA GLU A 229 -42.33 36.05 17.92
C GLU A 229 -41.07 35.22 17.64
N GLU A 230 -40.97 33.98 18.16
CA GLU A 230 -39.81 33.11 17.96
C GLU A 230 -39.85 32.40 16.59
N ASN A 231 -39.01 32.86 15.67
CA ASN A 231 -38.81 32.20 14.37
C ASN A 231 -37.46 31.48 14.33
N HIS A 232 -37.45 30.24 13.85
CA HIS A 232 -36.20 29.50 13.64
C HIS A 232 -35.54 29.92 12.32
N GLN A 233 -34.22 30.09 12.34
CA GLN A 233 -33.45 30.32 11.12
C GLN A 233 -33.40 29.03 10.29
N ALA A 234 -33.74 29.11 9.00
CA ALA A 234 -33.62 27.99 8.09
C ALA A 234 -32.14 27.61 7.85
N LEU A 235 -31.88 26.34 7.55
CA LEU A 235 -30.53 25.84 7.27
C LEU A 235 -30.01 26.42 5.95
N ASP A 236 -28.78 26.94 5.96
CA ASP A 236 -28.15 27.54 4.79
C ASP A 236 -27.93 26.49 3.68
N ALA A 237 -28.44 26.80 2.48
CA ALA A 237 -28.45 25.88 1.36
C ALA A 237 -27.19 26.02 0.47
N ASP A 238 -26.03 25.55 0.95
CA ASP A 238 -24.83 25.45 0.12
C ASP A 238 -24.90 24.24 -0.84
N PHE A 239 -25.72 24.35 -1.88
CA PHE A 239 -25.88 23.29 -2.89
C PHE A 239 -24.62 23.01 -3.73
N LYS A 240 -23.57 23.84 -3.62
CA LYS A 240 -22.30 23.62 -4.32
C LYS A 240 -21.43 22.58 -3.59
N ARG A 241 -21.48 22.57 -2.26
CA ARG A 241 -20.68 21.65 -1.42
C ARG A 241 -21.50 20.50 -0.80
N LEU A 242 -22.80 20.67 -0.62
CA LEU A 242 -23.66 19.72 0.09
C LEU A 242 -23.77 18.34 -0.59
N ARG A 243 -23.41 17.27 0.13
CA ARG A 243 -23.56 15.88 -0.32
C ARG A 243 -24.56 15.13 0.55
N GLN A 244 -25.07 13.99 0.05
CA GLN A 244 -25.95 13.11 0.84
C GLN A 244 -25.27 12.66 2.15
N GLN A 245 -23.97 12.34 2.10
CA GLN A 245 -23.22 11.92 3.29
C GLN A 245 -23.06 13.06 4.32
N ASP A 246 -23.08 14.32 3.89
CA ASP A 246 -22.99 15.46 4.82
C ASP A 246 -24.32 15.68 5.56
N LEU A 247 -25.45 15.35 4.92
CA LEU A 247 -26.78 15.35 5.54
C LEU A 247 -26.98 14.18 6.50
N ASP A 248 -26.55 12.98 6.11
CA ASP A 248 -26.68 11.75 6.92
C ASP A 248 -25.61 11.66 8.03
N GLY A 249 -24.47 12.33 7.86
CA GLY A 249 -23.29 12.25 8.73
C GLY A 249 -22.40 11.03 8.45
N GLU A 250 -21.29 10.93 9.20
CA GLU A 250 -20.38 9.79 9.11
C GLU A 250 -21.02 8.51 9.68
N LEU A 251 -20.94 7.40 8.93
CA LEU A 251 -21.42 6.12 9.41
C LEU A 251 -20.56 5.63 10.58
N ARG A 252 -21.21 5.08 11.63
CA ARG A 252 -20.50 4.53 12.81
C ARG A 252 -19.42 3.51 12.43
N SER A 253 -19.69 2.65 11.45
CA SER A 253 -18.73 1.65 10.97
C SER A 253 -17.52 2.27 10.27
N GLU A 254 -17.67 3.42 9.61
CA GLU A 254 -16.56 4.12 8.96
C GLU A 254 -15.62 4.73 10.00
N LYS A 255 -16.20 5.40 10.99
CA LYS A 255 -15.47 5.95 12.13
C LYS A 255 -14.71 4.87 12.92
N GLU A 256 -15.42 3.80 13.31
CA GLU A 256 -14.81 2.68 14.03
C GLU A 256 -13.69 1.99 13.23
N ASN A 257 -13.87 1.79 11.92
CA ASN A 257 -12.84 1.19 11.08
C ASN A 257 -11.60 2.09 10.94
N LYS A 258 -11.79 3.41 10.90
CA LYS A 258 -10.69 4.38 10.88
C LYS A 258 -9.88 4.32 12.17
N ASP A 259 -10.56 4.28 13.31
CA ASP A 259 -9.92 4.17 14.62
C ASP A 259 -9.21 2.82 14.77
N ARG A 260 -9.86 1.71 14.40
CA ARG A 260 -9.24 0.37 14.40
C ARG A 260 -8.02 0.28 13.49
N LYS A 261 -8.04 0.94 12.33
CA LYS A 261 -6.89 1.00 11.42
C LYS A 261 -5.74 1.79 12.04
N LYS A 262 -6.04 2.91 12.68
CA LYS A 262 -5.07 3.72 13.42
C LYS A 262 -4.44 2.92 14.55
N ASP A 263 -5.23 2.21 15.35
CA ASP A 263 -4.73 1.37 16.44
C ASP A 263 -3.87 0.22 15.93
N LYS A 264 -4.31 -0.44 14.84
CA LYS A 264 -3.52 -1.50 14.20
C LYS A 264 -2.18 -1.00 13.68
N GLN A 265 -2.14 0.19 13.08
CA GLN A 265 -0.90 0.81 12.61
C GLN A 265 0.01 1.18 13.79
N ASN A 266 -0.54 1.76 14.85
CA ASN A 266 0.20 2.09 16.06
C ASN A 266 0.81 0.85 16.71
N ILE A 267 0.04 -0.23 16.85
CA ILE A 267 0.53 -1.51 17.41
C ILE A 267 1.59 -2.11 16.49
N LYS A 268 1.41 -2.07 15.17
CA LYS A 268 2.39 -2.58 14.21
C LYS A 268 3.69 -1.80 14.29
N ARG A 269 3.62 -0.46 14.31
CA ARG A 269 4.78 0.42 14.41
C ARG A 269 5.55 0.21 15.72
N LYS A 270 4.84 0.08 16.85
CA LYS A 270 5.45 -0.26 18.15
C LYS A 270 6.16 -1.61 18.10
N LYS A 271 5.50 -2.64 17.55
CA LYS A 271 6.13 -3.95 17.36
C LYS A 271 7.37 -3.88 16.49
N GLU A 272 7.35 -3.11 15.40
CA GLU A 272 8.49 -2.96 14.49
C GLU A 272 9.64 -2.16 15.10
N SER A 273 9.35 -1.11 15.88
CA SER A 273 10.37 -0.36 16.62
C SER A 273 10.97 -1.14 17.79
N ASP A 274 10.19 -2.05 18.39
CA ASP A 274 10.63 -2.91 19.51
C ASP A 274 11.27 -4.24 19.04
N LEU A 275 11.38 -4.50 17.73
CA LEU A 275 12.00 -5.72 17.18
C LEU A 275 13.46 -5.94 17.64
N PRO A 276 14.33 -4.92 17.75
CA PRO A 276 15.67 -5.08 18.32
C PRO A 276 15.65 -5.56 19.78
N ALA A 277 14.61 -5.22 20.55
CA ALA A 277 14.45 -5.66 21.94
C ALA A 277 13.81 -7.04 22.06
N ALA A 278 12.95 -7.43 21.10
CA ALA A 278 12.26 -8.72 21.07
C ALA A 278 13.16 -9.88 20.57
N ILE A 279 14.06 -9.62 19.62
CA ILE A 279 15.03 -10.64 19.15
C ILE A 279 16.02 -11.01 20.27
N LEU A 280 16.37 -10.04 21.13
CA LEU A 280 17.23 -10.27 22.30
C LEU A 280 16.53 -11.07 23.42
N GLN A 281 15.22 -11.31 23.33
CA GLN A 281 14.43 -12.07 24.30
C GLN A 281 14.14 -13.51 23.86
N THR A 282 14.38 -13.87 22.59
CA THR A 282 14.07 -15.21 22.06
C THR A 282 15.22 -16.21 22.17
N THR A 283 16.41 -15.79 22.63
CA THR A 283 17.49 -16.72 23.00
C THR A 283 17.37 -17.02 24.49
N GLY A 284 16.73 -18.14 24.82
CA GLY A 284 16.50 -18.56 26.20
C GLY A 284 17.80 -18.71 26.98
N ILE A 285 17.94 -17.92 28.04
CA ILE A 285 18.39 -18.26 29.40
C ILE A 285 18.28 -16.95 30.22
N SER A 286 17.73 -17.07 31.44
CA SER A 286 17.63 -16.08 32.51
C SER A 286 16.35 -15.23 32.57
N GLU A 287 15.41 -15.75 33.36
CA GLU A 287 14.35 -14.99 34.03
C GLU A 287 14.91 -14.01 35.10
N PHE A 288 14.17 -12.92 35.30
CA PHE A 288 14.21 -11.91 36.36
C PHE A 288 15.49 -11.08 36.64
N THR A 289 15.37 -9.79 36.27
CA THR A 289 15.85 -8.55 36.94
C THR A 289 16.68 -7.61 36.04
N LYS A 290 16.06 -6.98 35.03
CA LYS A 290 16.63 -5.73 34.48
C LYS A 290 16.30 -4.56 35.41
N LYS A 291 17.26 -4.19 36.26
CA LYS A 291 17.30 -2.89 36.93
C LYS A 291 17.25 -1.80 35.85
N ARG A 292 16.39 -0.79 36.04
CA ARG A 292 16.30 0.37 35.14
C ARG A 292 17.70 0.96 34.95
N SER A 293 18.16 1.10 33.71
CA SER A 293 19.35 1.87 33.40
C SER A 293 19.12 3.31 33.85
N LYS A 294 20.06 3.87 34.64
CA LYS A 294 20.06 5.30 34.97
C LYS A 294 20.02 6.08 33.65
N LEU A 295 19.18 7.11 33.62
CA LEU A 295 19.06 8.06 32.53
C LEU A 295 20.44 8.71 32.30
N VAL A 296 21.17 8.28 31.27
CA VAL A 296 22.38 8.95 30.80
C VAL A 296 21.95 9.83 29.64
N LEU A 297 21.86 11.13 29.91
CA LEU A 297 21.68 12.15 28.88
C LEU A 297 22.97 12.22 28.03
N PRO A 298 22.87 12.49 26.72
CA PRO A 298 24.05 12.78 25.91
C PRO A 298 24.82 13.95 26.50
N SER A 299 26.16 13.85 26.57
CA SER A 299 26.99 14.99 26.95
C SER A 299 26.73 16.15 25.99
N PRO A 300 26.61 17.39 26.48
CA PRO A 300 26.36 18.55 25.64
C PRO A 300 27.48 18.69 24.61
N GLN A 301 27.14 18.57 23.32
CA GLN A 301 28.03 18.95 22.23
C GLN A 301 27.96 20.46 22.08
N ILE A 302 28.70 21.16 22.94
CA ILE A 302 29.06 22.56 22.74
C ILE A 302 30.51 22.50 22.25
N SER A 303 30.78 23.12 21.11
CA SER A 303 32.15 23.18 20.58
C SER A 303 33.02 24.09 21.46
N ASP A 304 34.32 23.81 21.61
CA ASP A 304 35.23 24.63 22.43
C ASP A 304 35.25 26.11 22.01
N ALA A 305 34.90 26.40 20.75
CA ALA A 305 34.73 27.76 20.23
C ALA A 305 33.46 28.46 20.77
N GLU A 306 32.35 27.74 20.96
CA GLU A 306 31.14 28.27 21.59
C GLU A 306 31.32 28.43 23.10
N LEU A 307 32.18 27.62 23.72
CA LEU A 307 32.53 27.76 25.14
C LEU A 307 33.35 29.03 25.40
N GLU A 308 34.32 29.36 24.53
CA GLU A 308 35.09 30.61 24.62
C GLU A 308 34.21 31.85 24.40
N GLU A 309 33.21 31.77 23.53
CA GLU A 309 32.28 32.88 23.27
C GLU A 309 31.33 33.10 24.45
N VAL A 310 30.83 32.03 25.09
CA VAL A 310 30.03 32.12 26.31
C VAL A 310 30.85 32.64 27.49
N VAL A 311 32.13 32.27 27.60
CA VAL A 311 33.04 32.81 28.64
C VAL A 311 33.34 34.30 28.42
N LYS A 312 33.50 34.75 27.17
CA LYS A 312 33.65 36.18 26.85
C LYS A 312 32.39 36.99 27.14
N ILE A 313 31.21 36.44 26.85
CA ILE A 313 29.93 37.09 27.17
C ILE A 313 29.74 37.16 28.70
N GLY A 314 30.12 36.09 29.43
CA GLY A 314 30.14 36.05 30.89
C GLY A 314 31.09 37.09 31.51
N GLN A 315 32.32 37.21 30.99
CA GLN A 315 33.27 38.24 31.43
C GLN A 315 32.77 39.65 31.15
N ALA A 316 32.11 39.90 30.03
CA ALA A 316 31.53 41.22 29.73
C ALA A 316 30.41 41.60 30.72
N SER A 317 29.57 40.63 31.10
CA SER A 317 28.53 40.85 32.12
C SER A 317 29.10 41.05 33.53
N GLU A 318 30.20 40.39 33.87
CA GLU A 318 30.84 40.49 35.18
C GLU A 318 31.67 41.78 35.33
N ILE A 319 32.33 42.22 34.25
CA ILE A 319 32.99 43.54 34.18
C ILE A 319 31.95 44.66 34.30
N ALA A 320 30.81 44.56 33.63
CA ALA A 320 29.71 45.52 33.74
C ALA A 320 29.12 45.58 35.17
N ARG A 321 29.08 44.45 35.88
CA ARG A 321 28.68 44.40 37.29
C ARG A 321 29.72 45.06 38.20
N GLN A 322 31.01 44.76 38.00
CA GLN A 322 32.09 45.37 38.78
C GLN A 322 32.17 46.89 38.56
N THR A 323 31.99 47.38 37.33
CA THR A 323 31.97 48.84 37.09
C THR A 323 30.77 49.52 37.73
N ALA A 324 29.62 48.84 37.79
CA ALA A 324 28.44 49.33 38.49
C ALA A 324 28.58 49.30 40.02
N GLU A 325 29.34 48.35 40.57
CA GLU A 325 29.63 48.22 42.01
C GLU A 325 30.75 49.18 42.49
N GLU A 326 31.75 49.49 41.66
CA GLU A 326 32.87 50.41 41.99
C GLU A 326 32.49 51.90 41.95
N SER A 327 31.33 52.25 41.38
CA SER A 327 30.91 53.65 41.19
C SER A 327 30.29 54.33 42.43
N GLY A 328 30.19 53.63 43.57
CA GLY A 328 30.04 54.25 44.90
C GLY A 328 28.91 55.26 45.14
N MET A 329 27.86 55.31 44.31
CA MET A 329 26.75 56.26 44.44
C MET A 329 25.41 55.54 44.63
N THR A 330 24.91 55.59 45.85
CA THR A 330 23.64 55.04 46.31
C THR A 330 22.47 55.79 45.66
N ASN A 331 21.68 55.14 44.78
CA ASN A 331 20.24 55.39 44.56
C ASN A 331 19.60 54.37 43.59
N SER A 332 19.10 53.27 44.16
CA SER A 332 17.76 52.66 44.02
C SER A 332 17.03 52.41 42.68
N ALA A 333 17.62 52.54 41.49
CA ALA A 333 16.92 52.17 40.24
C ALA A 333 17.67 51.21 39.30
N SER A 334 19.01 51.17 39.35
CA SER A 334 19.82 50.38 38.41
C SER A 334 20.25 49.00 38.94
N SER A 335 20.28 48.79 40.27
CA SER A 335 20.60 47.47 40.85
C SER A 335 19.45 46.45 40.75
N ALA A 336 18.21 46.91 40.61
CA ALA A 336 17.04 46.04 40.42
C ALA A 336 16.89 45.49 38.99
N LEU A 337 17.57 46.11 38.00
CA LEU A 337 17.60 45.64 36.61
C LEU A 337 18.70 44.60 36.33
N LEU A 338 19.58 44.35 37.31
CA LEU A 338 20.66 43.35 37.23
C LEU A 338 20.45 42.22 38.24
N SER A 339 19.20 41.77 38.41
CA SER A 339 18.90 40.57 39.21
C SER A 339 19.13 39.29 38.40
N GLU A 340 20.05 38.48 38.93
CA GLU A 340 20.23 37.03 38.83
C GLU A 340 19.60 36.32 37.61
N TYR A 341 20.33 36.26 36.49
CA TYR A 341 20.14 35.18 35.52
C TYR A 341 20.88 33.92 35.98
N SER A 342 20.32 33.24 36.99
CA SER A 342 20.56 31.81 37.15
C SER A 342 19.70 31.10 36.09
N MET A 343 20.38 30.49 35.11
CA MET A 343 19.78 29.64 34.08
C MET A 343 18.85 28.58 34.72
N THR A 344 17.55 28.82 34.69
CA THR A 344 16.53 27.78 34.90
C THR A 344 15.50 27.83 33.78
N ASN A 345 15.49 26.74 33.01
CA ASN A 345 14.61 26.48 31.87
C ASN A 345 13.13 26.69 32.23
N SER A 346 12.51 27.70 31.63
CA SER A 346 11.06 27.80 31.56
C SER A 346 10.60 28.45 30.26
N SER A 347 10.24 27.59 29.30
CA SER A 347 9.37 27.92 28.18
C SER A 347 8.16 26.97 28.18
N ILE A 348 7.26 27.16 29.14
CA ILE A 348 5.83 26.82 28.97
C ILE A 348 5.02 28.03 29.41
N ALA A 349 4.40 28.66 28.42
CA ALA A 349 3.58 29.85 28.55
C ALA A 349 2.29 29.61 29.36
N LEU A 350 1.81 30.72 29.93
CA LEU A 350 0.56 30.89 30.67
C LEU A 350 -0.65 30.16 30.05
N ARG A 351 -1.24 29.23 30.82
CA ARG A 351 -2.68 28.97 30.83
C ARG A 351 -3.14 28.69 32.27
N THR A 352 -4.37 29.11 32.55
CA THR A 352 -5.09 29.03 33.82
C THR A 352 -4.96 27.68 34.55
N PRO A 353 -4.84 27.67 35.90
CA PRO A 353 -4.71 26.44 36.66
C PRO A 353 -6.04 25.66 36.63
N LYS A 354 -6.02 24.47 36.02
CA LYS A 354 -7.07 23.47 36.21
C LYS A 354 -7.04 22.97 37.65
N THR A 355 -8.22 22.76 38.22
CA THR A 355 -8.42 22.00 39.45
C THR A 355 -7.67 20.66 39.38
N PRO A 356 -6.98 20.23 40.46
CA PRO A 356 -6.29 18.94 40.46
C PRO A 356 -7.32 17.84 40.21
N ALA A 357 -7.05 17.00 39.21
CA ALA A 357 -7.91 15.88 38.87
C ALA A 357 -8.08 14.97 40.09
N ALA A 358 -9.33 14.66 40.44
CA ALA A 358 -9.65 13.68 41.46
C ALA A 358 -8.93 12.37 41.15
N GLN A 359 -8.10 11.90 42.09
CA GLN A 359 -7.43 10.60 41.98
C GLN A 359 -8.49 9.50 42.06
N ASP A 360 -8.47 8.61 41.07
CA ASP A 360 -9.45 7.53 40.93
C ASP A 360 -9.18 6.45 41.99
N ARG A 361 -9.94 6.49 43.09
CA ARG A 361 -9.76 5.60 44.26
C ARG A 361 -9.85 4.13 43.88
N ILE A 362 -10.66 3.78 42.87
CA ILE A 362 -10.82 2.41 42.38
C ILE A 362 -9.54 1.93 41.71
N LEU A 363 -8.89 2.80 40.94
CA LEU A 363 -7.60 2.48 40.31
C LEU A 363 -6.51 2.27 41.37
N GLN A 364 -6.56 3.04 42.46
CA GLN A 364 -5.61 2.96 43.56
C GLN A 364 -5.80 1.69 44.40
N GLU A 365 -7.05 1.27 44.65
CA GLU A 365 -7.37 0.00 45.30
C GLU A 365 -7.03 -1.20 44.40
N ALA A 366 -7.29 -1.12 43.10
CA ALA A 366 -6.88 -2.15 42.14
C ALA A 366 -5.35 -2.31 42.09
N GLN A 367 -4.60 -1.21 42.23
CA GLN A 367 -3.14 -1.25 42.35
C GLN A 367 -2.68 -1.87 43.67
N ASN A 368 -3.35 -1.58 44.79
CA ASN A 368 -3.07 -2.23 46.08
C ASN A 368 -3.39 -3.74 46.04
N LEU A 369 -4.49 -4.15 45.39
CA LEU A 369 -4.84 -5.55 45.19
C LEU A 369 -3.83 -6.28 44.31
N MET A 370 -3.40 -5.68 43.20
CA MET A 370 -2.33 -6.23 42.36
C MET A 370 -1.00 -6.34 43.11
N ALA A 371 -0.70 -5.40 44.02
CA ALA A 371 0.50 -5.46 44.85
C ALA A 371 0.42 -6.59 45.90
N LEU A 372 -0.78 -6.89 46.43
CA LEU A 372 -1.01 -7.99 47.36
C LEU A 372 -1.04 -9.37 46.68
N THR A 373 -1.53 -9.49 45.44
CA THR A 373 -1.56 -10.78 44.73
C THR A 373 -0.18 -11.20 44.22
N ASN A 374 0.72 -10.25 44.01
CA ASN A 374 2.01 -10.51 43.37
C ASN A 374 3.17 -10.70 44.36
N VAL A 375 2.94 -10.60 45.67
CA VAL A 375 3.97 -10.77 46.70
C VAL A 375 3.59 -11.92 47.62
N ASP A 376 4.51 -12.87 47.83
CA ASP A 376 4.31 -14.03 48.69
C ASP A 376 4.11 -13.60 50.16
N THR A 377 3.21 -14.28 50.87
CA THR A 377 2.86 -13.91 52.25
C THR A 377 4.04 -14.12 53.21
N PRO A 378 4.09 -13.39 54.34
CA PRO A 378 5.25 -13.38 55.24
C PRO A 378 5.60 -14.74 55.85
N LEU A 379 4.69 -15.71 55.83
CA LEU A 379 4.96 -17.09 56.28
C LEU A 379 5.93 -17.85 55.36
N LYS A 380 6.09 -17.40 54.10
CA LYS A 380 7.12 -17.84 53.15
C LYS A 380 8.40 -16.99 53.18
N GLY A 381 8.54 -16.06 54.14
CA GLY A 381 9.74 -15.23 54.31
C GLY A 381 9.78 -13.95 53.46
N GLY A 382 8.65 -13.52 52.89
CA GLY A 382 8.53 -12.24 52.17
C GLY A 382 8.39 -11.03 53.11
N LEU A 383 8.98 -9.88 52.73
CA LEU A 383 8.80 -8.60 53.43
C LEU A 383 7.46 -7.96 53.02
N ASN A 384 6.74 -7.38 53.98
CA ASN A 384 5.41 -6.82 53.76
C ASN A 384 5.47 -5.54 52.91
N THR A 385 4.71 -5.49 51.81
CA THR A 385 4.70 -4.36 50.86
C THR A 385 3.90 -3.18 51.44
N PRO A 386 4.44 -1.94 51.47
CA PRO A 386 3.72 -0.78 51.99
C PRO A 386 2.54 -0.41 51.07
N LEU A 387 1.32 -0.53 51.60
CA LEU A 387 0.09 -0.19 50.88
C LEU A 387 -0.25 1.30 51.08
N ARG A 388 -0.89 1.91 50.08
CA ARG A 388 -1.40 3.28 50.18
C ARG A 388 -2.75 3.27 50.88
N GLU A 389 -2.88 4.02 51.98
CA GLU A 389 -4.13 4.14 52.73
C GLU A 389 -5.23 4.78 51.87
N SER A 390 -6.30 4.03 51.66
CA SER A 390 -7.55 4.53 51.08
C SER A 390 -8.63 4.43 52.15
N ASP A 391 -9.12 5.58 52.64
CA ASP A 391 -10.25 5.62 53.57
C ASP A 391 -11.52 5.12 52.88
N PHE A 392 -11.74 3.81 52.94
CA PHE A 392 -12.93 3.13 52.48
C PHE A 392 -13.81 2.73 53.67
N SER A 393 -14.17 3.71 54.51
CA SER A 393 -15.12 3.49 55.61
C SER A 393 -16.57 3.68 55.12
N GLY A 394 -17.08 2.77 54.27
CA GLY A 394 -18.52 2.68 54.02
C GLY A 394 -18.93 2.26 52.61
N VAL A 395 -20.02 1.48 52.55
CA VAL A 395 -20.58 0.80 51.35
C VAL A 395 -21.48 1.71 50.50
N THR A 396 -21.53 3.03 50.76
CA THR A 396 -22.32 3.96 49.92
C THR A 396 -21.52 5.20 49.51
N PRO A 397 -21.58 5.61 48.22
CA PRO A 397 -20.83 6.77 47.75
C PRO A 397 -21.46 8.07 48.27
N GLN A 398 -20.72 8.84 49.08
CA GLN A 398 -21.10 10.20 49.43
C GLN A 398 -20.85 11.18 48.27
N LYS A 399 -21.81 12.07 48.03
CA LYS A 399 -21.77 13.08 46.97
C LYS A 399 -21.00 14.31 47.46
N GLN A 400 -19.83 14.59 46.91
CA GLN A 400 -19.11 15.84 47.19
C GLN A 400 -19.66 16.99 46.34
N VAL A 401 -19.96 18.12 47.01
CA VAL A 401 -20.38 19.38 46.40
C VAL A 401 -19.14 20.19 46.02
N ILE A 402 -19.03 20.58 44.75
CA ILE A 402 -17.93 21.38 44.23
C ILE A 402 -18.30 22.87 44.41
N GLN A 403 -17.60 23.59 45.29
CA GLN A 403 -17.66 25.05 45.37
C GLN A 403 -16.64 25.67 44.40
N THR A 404 -17.11 26.58 43.54
CA THR A 404 -16.28 27.41 42.66
C THR A 404 -15.82 28.67 43.40
N PRO A 405 -14.51 28.97 43.51
CA PRO A 405 -14.05 30.27 44.00
C PRO A 405 -14.07 31.31 42.87
N ASN A 406 -14.97 32.29 42.98
CA ASN A 406 -14.93 33.54 42.22
C ASN A 406 -13.81 34.44 42.77
N THR A 407 -12.91 34.95 41.92
CA THR A 407 -12.12 36.14 42.23
C THR A 407 -12.14 37.08 41.01
N VAL A 408 -12.86 38.20 41.14
CA VAL A 408 -12.88 39.28 40.14
C VAL A 408 -11.86 40.33 40.54
N LEU A 409 -11.11 40.82 39.55
CA LEU A 409 -10.30 42.03 39.59
C LEU A 409 -11.07 43.22 40.19
N SER A 410 -10.49 43.88 41.19
CA SER A 410 -10.84 45.24 41.60
C SER A 410 -9.90 46.23 40.90
N THR A 411 -10.43 47.01 39.95
CA THR A 411 -9.89 48.33 39.62
C THR A 411 -10.53 49.36 40.55
N PRO A 412 -9.79 50.38 41.04
CA PRO A 412 -10.36 51.40 41.92
C PRO A 412 -11.21 52.39 41.11
N PHE A 413 -12.14 53.05 41.81
CA PHE A 413 -13.11 54.06 41.36
C PHE A 413 -14.48 53.55 40.84
N ARG A 414 -15.47 53.49 41.76
CA ARG A 414 -16.65 54.40 41.84
C ARG A 414 -17.85 53.71 42.55
N THR A 415 -18.58 54.51 43.31
CA THR A 415 -19.69 54.26 44.26
C THR A 415 -21.05 53.91 43.62
N PRO A 416 -22.09 53.47 44.39
CA PRO A 416 -23.04 52.43 43.99
C PRO A 416 -24.42 52.93 43.51
N SER A 417 -25.11 52.14 42.67
CA SER A 417 -26.59 51.98 42.71
C SER A 417 -27.09 50.90 41.73
N GLN A 418 -27.66 49.83 42.29
CA GLN A 418 -28.95 49.22 41.95
C GLN A 418 -29.32 48.86 40.49
N GLY A 419 -29.34 47.54 40.21
CA GLY A 419 -30.50 46.87 39.59
C GLY A 419 -30.50 46.58 38.08
N GLY A 420 -30.68 45.30 37.74
CA GLY A 420 -31.54 44.89 36.61
C GLY A 420 -30.85 44.44 35.31
N GLU A 421 -31.04 43.14 35.00
CA GLU A 421 -31.37 42.55 33.69
C GLU A 421 -30.50 42.79 32.43
N GLY A 422 -30.30 41.69 31.69
CA GLY A 422 -30.56 41.72 30.24
C GLY A 422 -29.36 41.58 29.30
N SER A 423 -29.46 40.53 28.46
CA SER A 423 -29.31 40.63 27.00
C SER A 423 -27.92 40.80 26.37
N THR A 424 -27.58 39.80 25.55
CA THR A 424 -26.76 39.94 24.33
C THR A 424 -27.33 41.05 23.42
N PRO A 425 -26.52 41.71 22.58
CA PRO A 425 -26.55 41.27 21.17
C PRO A 425 -25.27 41.48 20.33
N ARG A 426 -25.25 40.65 19.28
CA ARG A 426 -24.62 40.76 17.96
C ARG A 426 -24.49 42.19 17.38
N GLY A 427 -23.42 42.38 16.60
CA GLY A 427 -23.57 42.54 15.14
C GLY A 427 -23.07 43.84 14.49
N GLY A 428 -22.10 43.68 13.58
CA GLY A 428 -22.11 44.39 12.28
C GLY A 428 -21.08 45.52 12.09
N MET A 429 -20.23 45.36 11.07
CA MET A 429 -20.00 46.29 9.95
C MET A 429 -18.56 46.21 9.41
N THR A 430 -18.43 45.77 8.16
CA THR A 430 -17.32 46.05 7.23
C THR A 430 -17.49 47.47 6.66
N PRO A 431 -16.44 48.22 6.24
CA PRO A 431 -15.82 48.01 4.91
C PRO A 431 -14.31 48.34 4.77
N LYS A 432 -13.72 47.85 3.67
CA LYS A 432 -12.34 48.10 3.11
C LYS A 432 -12.19 49.56 2.58
N PRO A 433 -11.19 49.96 1.74
CA PRO A 433 -9.80 49.51 1.39
C PRO A 433 -8.76 50.69 1.34
N VAL A 434 -7.51 50.46 0.87
CA VAL A 434 -6.78 51.19 -0.23
C VAL A 434 -5.22 51.15 -0.10
N VAL A 435 -4.57 50.59 -1.15
CA VAL A 435 -3.37 51.00 -1.98
C VAL A 435 -2.06 51.44 -1.29
N GLY A 436 -0.81 51.16 -1.74
CA GLY A 436 -0.20 50.61 -2.97
C GLY A 436 1.33 50.42 -2.82
N THR A 437 1.95 49.56 -3.64
CA THR A 437 3.00 49.81 -4.67
C THR A 437 4.43 49.35 -4.29
N THR A 438 5.03 48.55 -5.18
CA THR A 438 6.41 48.03 -5.16
C THR A 438 7.35 48.91 -5.98
N PRO A 439 8.70 48.81 -5.80
CA PRO A 439 9.54 48.39 -6.93
C PRO A 439 10.85 47.61 -6.59
N GLY A 440 11.27 46.71 -7.49
CA GLY A 440 12.62 46.73 -8.10
C GLY A 440 13.85 46.03 -7.45
N ARG A 441 14.01 44.72 -7.72
CA ARG A 441 15.22 43.90 -8.05
C ARG A 441 16.71 44.26 -7.67
N THR A 442 17.31 43.27 -6.97
CA THR A 442 18.64 42.59 -7.10
C THR A 442 19.95 43.28 -6.63
N PRO A 443 21.09 42.56 -6.43
CA PRO A 443 21.32 41.30 -5.69
C PRO A 443 22.62 41.34 -4.83
N LEU A 444 22.62 40.91 -3.56
CA LEU A 444 23.86 40.45 -2.90
C LEU A 444 23.57 39.74 -1.56
N ARG A 445 24.02 38.48 -1.47
CA ARG A 445 24.71 37.86 -0.34
C ARG A 445 24.16 38.15 1.07
N ASP A 446 23.33 37.24 1.56
CA ASP A 446 22.90 37.21 2.96
C ASP A 446 23.58 36.05 3.71
N LYS A 447 24.62 36.41 4.48
CA LYS A 447 25.13 35.60 5.60
C LYS A 447 24.49 36.19 6.84
N LEU A 448 23.27 35.77 7.19
CA LEU A 448 22.65 35.84 8.52
C LEU A 448 21.21 35.30 8.36
N ASN A 449 20.99 34.07 8.82
CA ASN A 449 19.77 33.29 8.60
C ASN A 449 18.61 33.80 9.48
N ILE A 450 18.11 35.02 9.20
CA ILE A 450 16.99 35.65 9.91
C ILE A 450 15.72 35.46 9.07
N ASN A 451 15.17 34.25 9.12
CA ASN A 451 13.73 34.09 9.15
C ASN A 451 13.39 32.82 9.99
N PRO A 452 12.77 32.97 11.16
CA PRO A 452 12.26 31.86 11.94
C PRO A 452 10.90 31.49 11.35
N GLU A 453 10.83 30.38 10.62
CA GLU A 453 9.54 29.80 10.20
C GLU A 453 9.42 28.41 10.81
N ASP A 454 8.67 28.41 11.92
CA ASP A 454 7.85 27.33 12.44
C ASP A 454 7.19 26.58 11.28
N GLY A 455 7.72 25.40 10.96
CA GLY A 455 7.29 24.59 9.82
C GLY A 455 7.57 23.12 10.08
N THR A 456 6.52 22.40 10.44
CA THR A 456 6.47 20.94 10.61
C THR A 456 7.34 20.19 9.60
N VAL A 457 8.38 19.52 10.10
CA VAL A 457 9.31 18.72 9.29
C VAL A 457 8.56 17.50 8.72
N ASP A 458 8.33 17.52 7.41
CA ASP A 458 7.77 16.41 6.64
C ASP A 458 8.87 15.39 6.31
N TYR A 459 8.81 14.22 6.93
CA TYR A 459 9.81 13.13 6.81
C TYR A 459 9.83 12.43 5.43
N ASN A 460 9.24 13.03 4.39
CA ASN A 460 9.09 12.42 3.07
C ASN A 460 9.97 13.04 1.98
N ASP A 461 10.89 13.96 2.29
CA ASP A 461 11.78 14.54 1.27
C ASP A 461 12.97 13.60 0.94
N PRO A 462 13.07 13.06 -0.30
CA PRO A 462 14.16 12.15 -0.69
C PRO A 462 15.56 12.78 -0.65
N ALA A 463 15.67 14.10 -0.61
CA ALA A 463 16.96 14.80 -0.51
C ALA A 463 17.60 14.61 0.87
N TYR A 464 16.79 14.62 1.94
CA TYR A 464 17.26 14.50 3.33
C TYR A 464 17.76 13.08 3.64
N VAL A 465 17.07 12.05 3.15
CA VAL A 465 17.49 10.64 3.30
C VAL A 465 18.82 10.38 2.60
N LYS A 466 19.03 10.99 1.42
CA LYS A 466 20.26 10.84 0.64
C LYS A 466 21.46 11.56 1.25
N GLN A 467 21.20 12.64 2.00
CA GLN A 467 22.23 13.35 2.76
C GLN A 467 22.65 12.55 3.99
N LEU A 468 21.70 11.96 4.71
CA LEU A 468 21.96 11.08 5.85
C LEU A 468 22.74 9.81 5.46
N GLU A 469 22.41 9.20 4.31
CA GLU A 469 23.17 8.05 3.79
C GLU A 469 24.60 8.43 3.39
N ARG A 470 24.83 9.65 2.90
CA ARG A 470 26.16 10.13 2.54
C ARG A 470 27.01 10.35 3.80
N GLU A 471 26.44 10.98 4.83
CA GLU A 471 27.11 11.21 6.12
C GLU A 471 27.44 9.90 6.83
N ALA A 472 26.53 8.91 6.81
CA ALA A 472 26.79 7.58 7.37
C ALA A 472 27.94 6.86 6.64
N ARG A 473 28.08 7.06 5.32
CA ARG A 473 29.14 6.45 4.52
C ARG A 473 30.50 7.11 4.75
N GLU A 474 30.52 8.42 4.99
CA GLU A 474 31.75 9.13 5.36
C GLU A 474 32.21 8.79 6.78
N HIS A 475 31.28 8.64 7.73
CA HIS A 475 31.59 8.16 9.08
C HIS A 475 32.17 6.74 9.07
N LEU A 476 31.62 5.82 8.26
CA LEU A 476 32.18 4.48 8.09
C LEU A 476 33.56 4.51 7.44
N ARG A 477 33.78 5.38 6.46
CA ARG A 477 35.07 5.54 5.79
C ARG A 477 36.14 6.06 6.76
N LEU A 478 35.81 7.02 7.61
CA LEU A 478 36.71 7.52 8.66
C LEU A 478 36.99 6.45 9.73
N GLY A 479 35.98 5.66 10.12
CA GLY A 479 36.16 4.54 11.04
C GLY A 479 37.07 3.43 10.51
N LEU A 480 37.02 3.17 9.20
CA LEU A 480 37.86 2.17 8.55
C LEU A 480 39.29 2.69 8.27
N MET A 481 39.48 4.00 8.09
CA MET A 481 40.82 4.59 7.96
C MET A 481 41.55 4.70 9.31
N GLY A 482 40.84 4.60 10.45
CA GLY A 482 41.42 4.64 11.79
C GLY A 482 41.87 3.28 12.35
N LEU A 483 41.75 2.19 11.60
CA LEU A 483 42.17 0.87 12.05
C LEU A 483 43.70 0.71 11.90
N PRO A 484 44.45 0.36 12.97
CA PRO A 484 45.88 0.06 12.87
C PRO A 484 46.12 -1.18 12.00
N SER A 485 47.19 -1.18 11.21
CA SER A 485 47.57 -2.36 10.41
C SER A 485 47.86 -3.58 11.33
N PRO A 486 47.34 -4.77 11.00
CA PRO A 486 47.46 -5.94 11.86
C PRO A 486 48.90 -6.45 11.88
N LYS A 487 49.53 -6.43 13.07
CA LYS A 487 50.74 -7.20 13.36
C LYS A 487 50.33 -8.44 14.16
N ASN A 488 50.57 -9.61 13.60
CA ASN A 488 50.27 -10.89 14.24
C ASN A 488 51.51 -11.37 15.01
N ASP A 489 51.56 -11.07 16.30
CA ASP A 489 52.55 -11.66 17.22
C ASP A 489 51.86 -12.79 18.02
N PHE A 490 51.93 -14.01 17.50
CA PHE A 490 51.69 -15.23 18.28
C PHE A 490 52.78 -16.25 17.95
N GLU A 491 53.59 -16.58 18.95
CA GLU A 491 54.56 -17.67 18.89
C GLU A 491 53.81 -19.00 19.08
N ILE A 492 53.65 -19.76 17.99
CA ILE A 492 53.05 -21.09 18.00
C ILE A 492 54.19 -22.09 18.20
N VAL A 493 54.26 -22.70 19.39
CA VAL A 493 55.18 -23.82 19.64
C VAL A 493 54.60 -25.07 18.99
N LEU A 494 55.23 -25.55 17.91
CA LEU A 494 54.92 -26.83 17.28
C LEU A 494 55.63 -28.00 17.98
N PRO A 495 54.97 -29.16 18.18
CA PRO A 495 55.62 -30.40 18.60
C PRO A 495 56.54 -30.95 17.49
N GLU A 496 57.68 -31.51 17.91
CA GLU A 496 58.90 -31.87 17.16
C GLU A 496 58.76 -32.92 16.02
N ASN A 497 57.56 -33.25 15.55
CA ASN A 497 57.36 -34.33 14.56
C ASN A 497 56.65 -33.92 13.26
N ALA A 498 56.45 -32.62 12.99
CA ALA A 498 55.76 -32.13 11.80
C ALA A 498 56.67 -31.50 10.71
N GLU A 499 57.99 -31.52 10.88
CA GLU A 499 58.93 -30.88 9.93
C GLU A 499 59.25 -31.73 8.70
N ARG A 500 58.86 -33.01 8.65
CA ARG A 500 59.35 -33.93 7.59
C ARG A 500 58.44 -34.12 6.39
N GLU A 501 57.23 -33.54 6.37
CA GLU A 501 56.28 -33.71 5.25
C GLU A 501 56.06 -32.44 4.41
N LEU A 502 56.71 -31.31 4.74
CA LEU A 502 56.50 -30.03 4.07
C LEU A 502 57.61 -29.62 3.08
N GLU A 503 58.74 -30.33 3.01
CA GLU A 503 59.86 -29.95 2.12
C GLU A 503 59.66 -30.30 0.63
N ASP A 504 58.64 -31.09 0.26
CA ASP A 504 58.50 -31.62 -1.12
C ASP A 504 57.60 -30.78 -2.06
N ARG A 505 57.18 -29.56 -1.68
CA ARG A 505 56.23 -28.76 -2.50
C ARG A 505 56.63 -27.32 -2.82
N GLU A 506 57.91 -26.95 -2.72
CA GLU A 506 58.40 -25.61 -3.07
C GLU A 506 59.10 -25.52 -4.44
N THR A 507 58.52 -26.10 -5.51
CA THR A 507 59.00 -25.85 -6.89
C THR A 507 57.86 -25.78 -7.91
N ASP A 508 57.04 -24.73 -7.86
CA ASP A 508 56.45 -24.18 -9.08
C ASP A 508 56.08 -22.69 -8.90
N GLU A 509 57.04 -21.80 -9.18
CA GLU A 509 56.76 -20.36 -9.34
C GLU A 509 56.01 -20.12 -10.65
N SER A 510 54.73 -20.49 -10.70
CA SER A 510 53.82 -20.00 -11.74
C SER A 510 52.65 -19.28 -11.07
N PHE A 511 52.49 -18.01 -11.43
CA PHE A 511 51.40 -17.13 -10.98
C PHE A 511 50.05 -17.83 -11.16
N VAL A 512 49.41 -18.22 -10.05
CA VAL A 512 48.09 -18.86 -10.06
C VAL A 512 47.03 -17.76 -10.23
N GLU A 513 46.52 -17.60 -11.45
CA GLU A 513 45.37 -16.71 -11.74
C GLU A 513 44.14 -17.13 -10.92
N ASP A 514 43.41 -16.15 -10.37
CA ASP A 514 42.20 -16.36 -9.57
C ASP A 514 41.21 -17.29 -10.31
N ALA A 515 40.60 -18.23 -9.58
CA ALA A 515 39.68 -19.21 -10.15
C ALA A 515 38.52 -18.58 -10.94
N ALA A 516 38.09 -17.37 -10.54
CA ALA A 516 37.07 -16.59 -11.22
C ALA A 516 37.51 -16.08 -12.60
N ASP A 517 38.80 -15.73 -12.76
CA ASP A 517 39.36 -15.24 -14.03
C ASP A 517 39.60 -16.40 -15.00
N VAL A 518 40.03 -17.55 -14.50
CA VAL A 518 40.13 -18.79 -15.28
C VAL A 518 38.76 -19.22 -15.80
N GLU A 519 37.73 -19.13 -14.95
CA GLU A 519 36.37 -19.46 -15.35
C GLU A 519 35.79 -18.44 -16.34
N SER A 520 36.03 -17.14 -16.13
CA SER A 520 35.65 -16.07 -17.05
C SER A 520 36.30 -16.24 -18.43
N ARG A 521 37.60 -16.57 -18.49
CA ARG A 521 38.31 -16.83 -19.74
C ARG A 521 37.77 -18.08 -20.45
N LYS A 522 37.51 -19.16 -19.70
CA LYS A 522 36.87 -20.38 -20.25
C LYS A 522 35.47 -20.11 -20.79
N GLN A 523 34.68 -19.28 -20.09
CA GLN A 523 33.37 -18.85 -20.56
C GLN A 523 33.49 -18.00 -21.83
N ALA A 524 34.40 -17.03 -21.87
CA ALA A 524 34.64 -16.19 -23.04
C ALA A 524 35.10 -17.00 -24.27
N ILE A 525 35.97 -18.00 -24.08
CA ILE A 525 36.39 -18.92 -25.16
C ILE A 525 35.19 -19.72 -25.68
N ARG A 526 34.36 -20.26 -24.77
CA ARG A 526 33.16 -21.04 -25.13
C ARG A 526 32.13 -20.17 -25.86
N GLU A 527 31.93 -18.93 -25.43
CA GLU A 527 31.04 -17.97 -26.09
C GLU A 527 31.58 -17.54 -27.46
N ALA A 528 32.89 -17.28 -27.58
CA ALA A 528 33.52 -16.97 -28.85
C ALA A 528 33.42 -18.14 -29.85
N GLN A 529 33.56 -19.39 -29.39
CA GLN A 529 33.32 -20.59 -30.20
C GLN A 529 31.86 -20.68 -30.65
N ARG A 530 30.90 -20.53 -29.72
CA ARG A 530 29.47 -20.52 -30.03
C ARG A 530 29.11 -19.43 -31.05
N MET A 531 29.71 -18.24 -30.95
CA MET A 531 29.50 -17.14 -31.89
C MET A 531 30.12 -17.42 -33.27
N LYS A 532 31.27 -18.09 -33.33
CA LYS A 532 31.88 -18.53 -34.60
C LYS A 532 31.02 -19.58 -35.29
N GLU A 533 30.48 -20.53 -34.53
CA GLU A 533 29.55 -21.55 -35.03
C GLU A 533 28.23 -20.94 -35.50
N LEU A 534 27.63 -20.01 -34.73
CA LEU A 534 26.39 -19.33 -35.11
C LEU A 534 26.53 -18.57 -36.43
N LYS A 535 27.68 -17.91 -36.67
CA LYS A 535 27.98 -17.23 -37.95
C LYS A 535 28.10 -18.19 -39.15
N GLN A 536 28.40 -19.46 -38.92
CA GLN A 536 28.46 -20.49 -39.97
C GLN A 536 27.10 -21.14 -40.22
N ARG A 537 26.09 -20.88 -39.38
CA ARG A 537 24.73 -21.39 -39.58
C ARG A 537 23.97 -20.55 -40.59
N HIS A 538 22.92 -21.14 -41.14
CA HIS A 538 22.01 -20.47 -42.06
C HIS A 538 21.28 -19.30 -41.37
N LYS A 539 20.77 -18.38 -42.20
CA LYS A 539 20.20 -17.09 -41.79
C LYS A 539 19.02 -17.19 -40.81
N ALA A 540 18.24 -18.28 -40.84
CA ALA A 540 17.08 -18.47 -39.96
C ALA A 540 17.49 -18.75 -38.50
N VAL A 541 18.52 -19.58 -38.26
CA VAL A 541 19.12 -19.74 -36.92
C VAL A 541 19.79 -18.44 -36.46
N GLN A 542 20.52 -17.74 -37.33
CA GLN A 542 21.15 -16.46 -36.98
C GLN A 542 20.13 -15.39 -36.55
N LYS A 543 18.97 -15.35 -37.20
CA LYS A 543 17.88 -14.41 -36.89
C LYS A 543 16.94 -14.88 -35.78
N GLY A 544 17.14 -16.09 -35.23
CA GLY A 544 16.27 -16.64 -34.19
C GLY A 544 14.82 -16.83 -34.61
N LEU A 545 14.56 -17.06 -35.90
CA LEU A 545 13.19 -17.23 -36.41
C LEU A 545 12.55 -18.52 -35.87
N PRO A 546 11.20 -18.57 -35.75
CA PRO A 546 10.48 -19.78 -35.35
C PRO A 546 10.82 -20.96 -36.26
N ARG A 547 11.21 -22.09 -35.66
CA ARG A 547 11.50 -23.35 -36.36
C ARG A 547 10.46 -24.40 -36.00
N PRO A 548 10.09 -25.29 -36.93
CA PRO A 548 9.12 -26.34 -36.67
C PRO A 548 9.66 -27.33 -35.62
N THR A 549 8.80 -27.82 -34.74
CA THR A 549 9.13 -28.88 -33.76
C THR A 549 9.02 -30.28 -34.36
N GLU A 550 8.21 -30.43 -35.42
CA GLU A 550 8.00 -31.67 -36.15
C GLU A 550 8.38 -31.46 -37.61
N VAL A 551 9.24 -32.33 -38.16
CA VAL A 551 9.63 -32.28 -39.57
C VAL A 551 8.69 -33.17 -40.37
N ASN A 552 8.09 -32.62 -41.42
CA ASN A 552 7.22 -33.39 -42.29
C ASN A 552 8.04 -34.09 -43.40
N GLU A 553 8.34 -35.37 -43.21
CA GLU A 553 9.09 -36.20 -44.18
C GLU A 553 8.28 -36.50 -45.46
N THR A 554 6.95 -36.29 -45.47
CA THR A 554 6.09 -36.52 -46.65
C THR A 554 6.30 -35.53 -47.80
N ILE A 555 7.17 -34.53 -47.61
CA ILE A 555 7.60 -33.59 -48.65
C ILE A 555 8.51 -34.30 -49.68
N LEU A 556 9.20 -35.36 -49.27
CA LEU A 556 10.00 -36.19 -50.15
C LEU A 556 9.08 -37.11 -50.96
N ARG A 557 9.30 -37.20 -52.28
CA ARG A 557 8.61 -38.22 -53.08
C ARG A 557 9.10 -39.60 -52.63
N PRO A 558 8.22 -40.59 -52.49
CA PRO A 558 8.65 -41.95 -52.23
C PRO A 558 9.55 -42.41 -53.38
N LEU A 559 10.67 -43.05 -53.05
CA LEU A 559 11.73 -43.48 -53.98
C LEU A 559 11.24 -44.41 -55.12
N ASN A 560 10.01 -44.91 -55.05
CA ASN A 560 9.46 -45.95 -55.92
C ASN A 560 8.46 -45.45 -56.99
N ILE A 561 8.63 -44.25 -57.56
CA ILE A 561 7.79 -43.79 -58.68
C ILE A 561 8.66 -43.59 -59.93
N GLU A 562 8.63 -44.56 -60.84
CA GLU A 562 9.07 -44.40 -62.24
C GLU A 562 8.05 -43.52 -62.97
N PRO A 563 8.45 -42.43 -63.67
CA PRO A 563 9.59 -42.33 -64.60
C PRO A 563 10.81 -41.57 -64.06
N PRO A 564 12.00 -41.63 -64.72
CA PRO A 564 13.18 -40.88 -64.31
C PRO A 564 12.89 -39.38 -64.25
N LEU A 565 13.05 -38.82 -63.06
CA LEU A 565 12.89 -37.40 -62.78
C LEU A 565 13.73 -36.57 -63.77
N ALA A 566 13.16 -35.47 -64.28
CA ALA A 566 13.93 -34.50 -65.04
C ALA A 566 15.10 -33.98 -64.18
N ASP A 567 16.21 -33.56 -64.78
CA ASP A 567 17.39 -33.14 -63.99
C ASP A 567 17.08 -31.97 -63.04
N LEU A 568 16.14 -31.10 -63.42
CA LEU A 568 15.61 -30.04 -62.55
C LEU A 568 14.81 -30.59 -61.36
N GLN A 569 14.04 -31.67 -61.56
CA GLN A 569 13.30 -32.34 -60.49
C GLN A 569 14.25 -33.11 -59.55
N LYS A 570 15.31 -33.72 -60.09
CA LYS A 570 16.37 -34.34 -59.27
C LYS A 570 17.08 -33.30 -58.40
N SER A 571 17.42 -32.13 -58.96
CA SER A 571 17.99 -31.04 -58.17
C SER A 571 17.02 -30.54 -57.10
N GLU A 572 15.72 -30.47 -57.40
CA GLU A 572 14.68 -30.08 -56.43
C GLU A 572 14.59 -31.07 -55.26
N GLU A 573 14.70 -32.38 -55.53
CA GLU A 573 14.67 -33.41 -54.49
C GLU A 573 15.94 -33.40 -53.62
N LEU A 574 17.11 -33.17 -54.20
CA LEU A 574 18.36 -33.00 -53.45
C LEU A 574 18.27 -31.80 -52.49
N ILE A 575 17.75 -30.67 -52.96
CA ILE A 575 17.53 -29.48 -52.12
C ILE A 575 16.54 -29.77 -50.99
N LYS A 576 15.45 -30.50 -51.26
CA LYS A 576 14.47 -30.88 -50.23
C LYS A 576 15.06 -31.79 -49.17
N ARG A 577 15.92 -32.74 -49.56
CA ARG A 577 16.61 -33.64 -48.63
C ARG A 577 17.64 -32.91 -47.78
N GLU A 578 18.39 -31.99 -48.37
CA GLU A 578 19.29 -31.12 -47.60
C GLU A 578 18.48 -30.29 -46.59
N MET A 579 17.35 -29.70 -47.02
CA MET A 579 16.45 -28.96 -46.15
C MET A 579 15.93 -29.80 -44.97
N THR A 580 15.53 -31.06 -45.16
CA THR A 580 15.08 -31.92 -44.04
C THR A 580 16.23 -32.23 -43.08
N THR A 581 17.42 -32.56 -43.59
CA THR A 581 18.60 -32.79 -42.74
C THR A 581 18.97 -31.56 -41.90
N MET A 582 18.88 -30.36 -42.48
CA MET A 582 19.07 -29.09 -41.77
C MET A 582 18.07 -28.92 -40.63
N LEU A 583 16.78 -29.17 -40.89
CA LEU A 583 15.72 -29.02 -39.89
C LEU A 583 15.89 -29.99 -38.72
N HIS A 584 16.20 -31.25 -38.98
CA HIS A 584 16.48 -32.24 -37.92
C HIS A 584 17.67 -31.82 -37.05
N TYR A 585 18.74 -31.32 -37.68
CA TYR A 585 19.92 -30.79 -36.99
C TYR A 585 19.58 -29.57 -36.12
N ASP A 586 18.79 -28.65 -36.64
CA ASP A 586 18.41 -27.42 -35.94
C ASP A 586 17.48 -27.69 -34.76
N ILE A 587 16.57 -28.66 -34.84
CA ILE A 587 15.67 -29.00 -33.74
C ILE A 587 16.46 -29.54 -32.53
N LEU A 588 17.48 -30.36 -32.77
CA LEU A 588 18.31 -30.93 -31.71
C LEU A 588 19.27 -29.92 -31.08
N HIS A 589 19.96 -29.12 -31.89
CA HIS A 589 21.02 -28.23 -31.41
C HIS A 589 20.55 -26.81 -31.11
N HIS A 590 19.47 -26.36 -31.75
CA HIS A 590 18.95 -25.00 -31.64
C HIS A 590 17.40 -25.01 -31.56
N PRO A 591 16.79 -25.61 -30.53
CA PRO A 591 15.34 -25.60 -30.39
C PRO A 591 14.79 -24.17 -30.28
N TYR A 592 13.71 -23.87 -30.99
CA TYR A 592 13.02 -22.59 -30.84
C TYR A 592 12.18 -22.62 -29.55
N MET A 593 12.57 -21.79 -28.57
CA MET A 593 11.82 -21.60 -27.34
C MET A 593 10.94 -20.37 -27.48
N ASP A 594 9.62 -20.57 -27.54
CA ASP A 594 8.66 -19.46 -27.55
C ASP A 594 8.70 -18.73 -26.17
N PRO A 595 9.02 -17.42 -26.13
CA PRO A 595 9.06 -16.64 -24.89
C PRO A 595 7.73 -16.62 -24.12
N THR A 596 6.61 -16.90 -24.78
CA THR A 596 5.29 -16.97 -24.16
C THR A 596 5.05 -18.27 -23.40
N TRP A 597 5.69 -19.37 -23.81
CA TRP A 597 5.55 -20.69 -23.21
C TRP A 597 6.37 -20.85 -21.93
N SER A 598 7.51 -20.15 -21.82
CA SER A 598 8.42 -20.20 -20.67
C SER A 598 7.82 -19.70 -19.35
N LYS A 599 6.68 -18.98 -19.38
CA LYS A 599 6.02 -18.43 -18.17
C LYS A 599 5.06 -19.39 -17.49
N LYS A 600 4.65 -20.47 -18.15
CA LYS A 600 3.93 -21.57 -17.51
C LYS A 600 4.96 -22.68 -17.36
N GLY A 601 5.45 -22.96 -16.14
CA GLY A 601 6.49 -23.95 -15.83
C GLY A 601 6.19 -25.39 -16.24
N LYS A 602 5.87 -25.62 -17.51
CA LYS A 602 5.95 -26.90 -18.19
C LYS A 602 7.40 -26.99 -18.67
N GLY A 603 8.09 -28.03 -18.21
CA GLY A 603 9.46 -28.33 -18.63
C GLY A 603 9.61 -28.44 -20.15
N PRO A 604 10.86 -28.59 -20.64
CA PRO A 604 11.13 -28.74 -22.06
C PRO A 604 10.20 -29.80 -22.66
N VAL A 605 9.54 -29.42 -23.76
CA VAL A 605 8.59 -30.25 -24.49
C VAL A 605 9.28 -31.55 -24.91
N SER A 606 8.69 -32.67 -24.49
CA SER A 606 8.89 -34.07 -24.90
C SER A 606 10.30 -34.53 -25.34
N LEU A 607 10.97 -35.28 -24.46
CA LEU A 607 12.16 -36.09 -24.78
C LEU A 607 11.91 -37.17 -25.86
N SER A 608 10.65 -37.45 -26.23
CA SER A 608 10.31 -38.51 -27.17
C SER A 608 10.69 -38.21 -28.64
N SER A 609 10.63 -36.94 -29.07
CA SER A 609 10.93 -36.57 -30.47
C SER A 609 12.43 -36.44 -30.78
N SER A 610 13.28 -36.32 -29.77
CA SER A 610 14.73 -36.20 -29.98
C SER A 610 15.33 -37.49 -30.56
N THR A 611 14.77 -38.66 -30.21
CA THR A 611 15.27 -39.95 -30.67
C THR A 611 15.14 -40.11 -32.18
N ASP A 612 13.97 -39.75 -32.75
CA ASP A 612 13.72 -39.87 -34.19
C ASP A 612 14.67 -38.98 -35.00
N HIS A 613 14.91 -37.77 -34.52
CA HIS A 613 15.84 -36.84 -35.17
C HIS A 613 17.29 -37.31 -35.11
N ILE A 614 17.71 -37.93 -34.00
CA ILE A 614 19.03 -38.54 -33.88
C ILE A 614 19.17 -39.69 -34.89
N THR A 615 18.17 -40.59 -34.95
CA THR A 615 18.21 -41.71 -35.91
C THR A 615 18.24 -41.26 -37.37
N TYR A 616 17.57 -40.16 -37.71
CA TYR A 616 17.61 -39.59 -39.06
C TYR A 616 18.97 -39.00 -39.40
N LEU A 617 19.60 -38.26 -38.46
CA LEU A 617 20.93 -37.68 -38.66
C LEU A 617 22.04 -38.73 -38.68
N ASP A 618 21.86 -39.87 -38.01
CA ASP A 618 22.78 -41.01 -38.12
C ASP A 618 22.75 -41.63 -39.53
N GLN A 619 21.56 -41.66 -40.17
CA GLN A 619 21.42 -42.11 -41.56
C GLN A 619 21.87 -41.06 -42.58
N TYR A 620 21.65 -39.78 -42.28
CA TYR A 620 21.98 -38.65 -43.14
C TYR A 620 22.75 -37.57 -42.37
N PRO A 621 24.09 -37.70 -42.27
CA PRO A 621 24.91 -36.78 -41.52
C PRO A 621 24.85 -35.34 -42.05
N TYR A 622 24.86 -34.38 -41.13
CA TYR A 622 24.90 -32.97 -41.47
C TYR A 622 26.31 -32.54 -41.93
N GLU A 623 26.42 -32.09 -43.18
CA GLU A 623 27.66 -31.58 -43.75
C GLU A 623 27.93 -30.12 -43.29
N LYS A 624 29.17 -29.82 -42.91
CA LYS A 624 29.60 -28.48 -42.48
C LYS A 624 30.40 -27.81 -43.59
N PHE A 625 29.89 -26.68 -44.09
CA PHE A 625 30.58 -25.90 -45.12
C PHE A 625 31.53 -24.85 -44.53
N SER A 626 32.63 -24.58 -45.23
CA SER A 626 33.55 -23.51 -44.86
C SER A 626 32.94 -22.14 -45.17
N LYS A 627 33.44 -21.08 -44.51
CA LYS A 627 33.00 -19.71 -44.78
C LYS A 627 33.32 -19.24 -46.20
N GLU A 628 34.38 -19.81 -46.79
CA GLU A 628 34.79 -19.49 -48.15
C GLU A 628 33.85 -20.10 -49.18
N ASP A 629 33.36 -21.31 -48.93
CA ASP A 629 32.40 -22.00 -49.80
C ASP A 629 31.03 -21.30 -49.77
N ILE A 630 30.57 -20.88 -48.59
CA ILE A 630 29.34 -20.10 -48.43
C ILE A 630 29.45 -18.77 -49.21
N ARG A 631 30.59 -18.07 -49.12
CA ARG A 631 30.80 -16.81 -49.85
C ARG A 631 30.82 -17.01 -51.37
N LYS A 632 31.47 -18.09 -51.86
CA LYS A 632 31.46 -18.43 -53.29
C LYS A 632 30.05 -18.76 -53.77
N ALA A 633 29.27 -19.50 -52.98
CA ALA A 633 27.88 -19.80 -53.28
C ALA A 633 27.00 -18.54 -53.32
N GLU A 634 27.18 -17.59 -52.38
CA GLU A 634 26.48 -16.29 -52.40
C GLU A 634 26.80 -15.49 -53.67
N GLU A 635 28.05 -15.49 -54.12
CA GLU A 635 28.45 -14.80 -55.35
C GLU A 635 27.83 -15.46 -56.59
N LEU A 636 27.78 -16.80 -56.65
CA LEU A 636 27.12 -17.54 -57.72
C LEU A 636 25.61 -17.27 -57.74
N LEU A 637 24.94 -17.34 -56.59
CA LEU A 637 23.51 -17.03 -56.47
C LEU A 637 23.21 -15.59 -56.88
N SER A 638 24.05 -14.62 -56.51
CA SER A 638 23.87 -13.23 -56.95
C SER A 638 23.91 -13.11 -58.48
N LYS A 639 24.87 -13.78 -59.13
CA LYS A 639 24.98 -13.79 -60.60
C LYS A 639 23.76 -14.45 -61.26
N GLU A 640 23.29 -15.58 -60.72
CA GLU A 640 22.09 -16.25 -61.21
C GLU A 640 20.83 -15.42 -60.99
N MET A 641 20.69 -14.76 -59.84
CA MET A 641 19.58 -13.86 -59.55
C MET A 641 19.51 -12.71 -60.55
N ASP A 642 20.64 -12.12 -60.92
CA ASP A 642 20.70 -11.06 -61.93
C ASP A 642 20.26 -11.56 -63.31
N VAL A 643 20.65 -12.79 -63.69
CA VAL A 643 20.20 -13.44 -64.92
C VAL A 643 18.69 -13.69 -64.90
N VAL A 644 18.13 -14.20 -63.78
CA VAL A 644 16.70 -14.45 -63.64
C VAL A 644 15.90 -13.15 -63.64
N LYS A 645 16.38 -12.10 -62.98
CA LYS A 645 15.76 -10.76 -62.98
C LYS A 645 15.65 -10.21 -64.41
N GLN A 646 16.73 -10.32 -65.19
CA GLN A 646 16.73 -9.92 -66.60
C GLN A 646 15.80 -10.80 -67.45
N GLY A 647 15.83 -12.13 -67.25
CA GLY A 647 15.05 -13.09 -68.03
C GLY A 647 13.54 -13.05 -67.78
N MET A 648 13.09 -12.74 -66.57
CA MET A 648 11.67 -12.66 -66.22
C MET A 648 11.09 -11.25 -66.35
N GLY A 649 11.89 -10.24 -66.69
CA GLY A 649 11.46 -8.84 -66.80
C GLY A 649 11.01 -8.24 -65.46
N HIS A 650 11.42 -8.84 -64.34
CA HIS A 650 11.17 -8.31 -63.01
C HIS A 650 12.18 -7.19 -62.73
N GLY A 651 11.73 -5.94 -62.79
CA GLY A 651 12.48 -4.83 -62.20
C GLY A 651 12.60 -4.98 -60.68
N ASP A 652 13.15 -3.97 -60.00
CA ASP A 652 13.19 -3.97 -58.54
C ASP A 652 11.76 -3.91 -57.99
N LEU A 653 11.25 -5.06 -57.52
CA LEU A 653 9.96 -5.10 -56.84
C LEU A 653 10.05 -4.27 -55.56
N SER A 654 9.21 -3.23 -55.46
CA SER A 654 9.05 -2.47 -54.22
C SER A 654 8.68 -3.42 -53.08
N ILE A 655 9.19 -3.13 -51.88
CA ILE A 655 8.84 -3.84 -50.65
C ILE A 655 7.31 -3.85 -50.43
N GLU A 656 6.61 -2.84 -50.95
CA GLU A 656 5.15 -2.72 -50.88
C GLU A 656 4.44 -3.75 -51.76
N ALA A 657 4.94 -3.99 -52.98
CA ALA A 657 4.40 -5.01 -53.88
C ALA A 657 4.60 -6.41 -53.28
N TYR A 658 5.77 -6.64 -52.66
CA TYR A 658 6.02 -7.88 -51.91
C TYR A 658 5.05 -8.05 -50.73
N ASN A 659 4.86 -7.00 -49.91
CA ASN A 659 3.95 -7.05 -48.77
C ASN A 659 2.50 -7.33 -49.19
N GLN A 660 2.06 -6.75 -50.31
CA GLN A 660 0.72 -6.99 -50.83
C GLN A 660 0.54 -8.46 -51.24
N VAL A 661 1.45 -9.00 -52.06
CA VAL A 661 1.39 -10.41 -52.49
C VAL A 661 1.53 -11.34 -51.28
N TRP A 662 2.38 -10.99 -50.31
CA TRP A 662 2.55 -11.74 -49.08
C TRP A 662 1.26 -11.79 -48.24
N GLU A 663 0.59 -10.66 -48.03
CA GLU A 663 -0.67 -10.59 -47.29
C GLU A 663 -1.78 -11.35 -48.02
N GLU A 664 -1.85 -11.24 -49.35
CA GLU A 664 -2.80 -12.02 -50.15
C GLU A 664 -2.55 -13.53 -49.99
N CYS A 665 -1.29 -13.98 -50.08
CA CYS A 665 -0.93 -15.38 -49.87
C CYS A 665 -1.18 -15.85 -48.43
N TYR A 666 -0.85 -15.02 -47.44
CA TYR A 666 -1.02 -15.35 -46.03
C TYR A 666 -2.49 -15.41 -45.63
N SER A 667 -3.33 -14.53 -46.18
CA SER A 667 -4.79 -14.55 -45.96
C SER A 667 -5.45 -15.83 -46.45
N GLN A 668 -4.86 -16.48 -47.46
CA GLN A 668 -5.33 -17.75 -48.00
C GLN A 668 -4.91 -18.94 -47.15
N VAL A 669 -3.98 -18.79 -46.20
CA VAL A 669 -3.50 -19.87 -45.34
C VAL A 669 -4.23 -19.86 -44.01
N LEU A 670 -4.83 -21.00 -43.65
CA LEU A 670 -5.62 -21.20 -42.45
C LEU A 670 -5.08 -22.37 -41.63
N TYR A 671 -4.83 -22.13 -40.35
CA TYR A 671 -4.42 -23.19 -39.42
C TYR A 671 -5.63 -23.91 -38.84
N LEU A 672 -5.72 -25.23 -39.00
CA LEU A 672 -6.79 -26.05 -38.44
C LEU A 672 -6.36 -26.66 -37.10
N PRO A 673 -6.93 -26.23 -35.96
CA PRO A 673 -6.50 -26.70 -34.65
C PRO A 673 -6.72 -28.20 -34.44
N GLY A 674 -7.85 -28.75 -34.89
CA GLY A 674 -8.15 -30.19 -34.75
C GLY A 674 -7.24 -31.14 -35.54
N GLN A 675 -6.57 -30.65 -36.59
CA GLN A 675 -5.66 -31.45 -37.43
C GLN A 675 -4.18 -31.04 -37.30
N ASN A 676 -3.87 -30.02 -36.49
CA ASN A 676 -2.53 -29.46 -36.34
C ASN A 676 -1.84 -29.12 -37.69
N ARG A 677 -2.61 -28.65 -38.68
CA ARG A 677 -2.14 -28.46 -40.06
C ARG A 677 -2.62 -27.14 -40.66
N TYR A 678 -1.75 -26.53 -41.47
CA TYR A 678 -2.11 -25.42 -42.34
C TYR A 678 -2.72 -25.91 -43.65
N THR A 679 -3.87 -25.35 -44.01
CA THR A 679 -4.59 -25.63 -45.26
C THR A 679 -4.96 -24.31 -45.94
N ARG A 680 -5.28 -24.36 -47.24
CA ARG A 680 -5.82 -23.17 -47.91
C ARG A 680 -7.27 -22.93 -47.47
N ALA A 681 -7.63 -21.69 -47.20
CA ALA A 681 -8.96 -21.27 -46.72
C ALA A 681 -10.10 -21.77 -47.62
N ASN A 682 -9.85 -21.91 -48.94
CA ASN A 682 -10.81 -22.42 -49.91
C ASN A 682 -11.12 -23.92 -49.74
N LEU A 683 -10.14 -24.71 -49.29
CA LEU A 683 -10.26 -26.17 -49.11
C LEU A 683 -10.86 -26.54 -47.74
N ALA A 684 -10.85 -25.61 -46.77
CA ALA A 684 -11.33 -25.85 -45.42
C ALA A 684 -12.88 -25.80 -45.34
N SER A 685 -13.47 -26.72 -44.56
CA SER A 685 -14.91 -26.72 -44.26
C SER A 685 -15.32 -25.47 -43.48
N LYS A 686 -16.59 -25.08 -43.56
CA LYS A 686 -17.12 -23.94 -42.78
C LYS A 686 -16.89 -24.13 -41.27
N LYS A 687 -16.99 -25.36 -40.77
CA LYS A 687 -16.75 -25.69 -39.35
C LYS A 687 -15.29 -25.44 -38.96
N ASP A 688 -14.35 -25.92 -39.77
CA ASP A 688 -12.93 -25.80 -39.51
C ASP A 688 -12.45 -24.33 -39.62
N ARG A 689 -13.08 -23.54 -40.49
CA ARG A 689 -12.88 -22.08 -40.56
C ARG A 689 -13.29 -21.38 -39.26
N ILE A 690 -14.44 -21.75 -38.70
CA ILE A 690 -14.92 -21.17 -37.43
C ILE A 690 -13.95 -21.51 -36.30
N GLU A 691 -13.53 -22.78 -36.19
CA GLU A 691 -12.60 -23.22 -35.15
C GLU A 691 -11.24 -22.52 -35.24
N SER A 692 -10.73 -22.33 -36.46
CA SER A 692 -9.49 -21.58 -36.69
C SER A 692 -9.61 -20.10 -36.30
N LEU A 693 -10.72 -19.45 -36.68
CA LEU A 693 -10.98 -18.06 -36.32
C LEU A 693 -11.18 -17.87 -34.81
N GLU A 694 -11.85 -18.81 -34.15
CA GLU A 694 -11.97 -18.83 -32.68
C GLU A 694 -10.60 -18.93 -32.01
N LYS A 695 -9.73 -19.82 -32.51
CA LYS A 695 -8.36 -19.94 -31.98
C LYS A 695 -7.55 -18.67 -32.19
N ARG A 696 -7.64 -18.05 -33.38
CA ARG A 696 -6.98 -16.76 -33.69
C ARG A 696 -7.50 -15.64 -32.79
N LEU A 697 -8.80 -15.60 -32.53
CA LEU A 697 -9.42 -14.65 -31.60
C LEU A 697 -8.89 -14.85 -30.18
N GLU A 698 -8.76 -16.09 -29.73
CA GLU A 698 -8.23 -16.39 -28.39
C GLU A 698 -6.75 -15.99 -28.26
N ILE A 699 -5.94 -16.23 -29.29
CA ILE A 699 -4.54 -15.76 -29.36
C ILE A 699 -4.50 -14.23 -29.28
N ASN A 700 -5.32 -13.54 -30.08
CA ASN A 700 -5.42 -12.08 -30.07
C ASN A 700 -5.88 -11.53 -28.71
N ARG A 701 -6.80 -12.21 -28.02
CA ARG A 701 -7.17 -11.88 -26.63
C ARG A 701 -5.96 -12.02 -25.70
N GLY A 702 -5.18 -13.09 -25.85
CA GLY A 702 -3.91 -13.27 -25.16
C GLY A 702 -2.98 -12.07 -25.35
N HIS A 703 -2.66 -11.74 -26.62
CA HIS A 703 -1.83 -10.58 -26.97
C HIS A 703 -2.36 -9.28 -26.39
N MET A 704 -3.66 -8.99 -26.59
CA MET A 704 -4.32 -7.81 -26.04
C MET A 704 -4.15 -7.73 -24.52
N THR A 705 -4.32 -8.83 -23.78
CA THR A 705 -4.11 -8.78 -22.32
C THR A 705 -2.65 -8.55 -21.93
N THR A 706 -1.70 -9.12 -22.66
CA THR A 706 -0.27 -8.94 -22.37
C THR A 706 0.22 -7.54 -22.72
N GLU A 707 -0.17 -7.04 -23.89
CA GLU A 707 0.17 -5.72 -24.40
C GLU A 707 -0.52 -4.64 -23.57
N ALA A 708 -1.80 -4.80 -23.24
CA ALA A 708 -2.50 -3.86 -22.34
C ALA A 708 -1.83 -3.80 -20.96
N LYS A 709 -1.34 -4.93 -20.43
CA LYS A 709 -0.57 -4.94 -19.17
C LYS A 709 0.78 -4.22 -19.31
N GLN A 710 1.48 -4.40 -20.44
CA GLN A 710 2.73 -3.71 -20.70
C GLN A 710 2.52 -2.21 -20.91
N ALA A 711 1.55 -1.82 -21.74
CA ALA A 711 1.12 -0.45 -21.96
C ALA A 711 0.74 0.21 -20.63
N ALA A 712 -0.11 -0.43 -19.81
CA ALA A 712 -0.48 0.11 -18.51
C ALA A 712 0.73 0.29 -17.55
N LYS A 713 1.74 -0.58 -17.62
CA LYS A 713 2.99 -0.39 -16.86
C LYS A 713 3.79 0.79 -17.40
N MET A 714 3.91 0.92 -18.71
CA MET A 714 4.59 2.03 -19.38
C MET A 714 3.89 3.35 -19.12
N GLU A 715 2.57 3.41 -19.23
CA GLU A 715 1.74 4.57 -18.91
C GLU A 715 1.88 4.98 -17.45
N LYS A 716 1.88 4.03 -16.51
CA LYS A 716 2.13 4.34 -15.10
C LYS A 716 3.52 4.93 -14.89
N LYS A 717 4.54 4.35 -15.54
CA LYS A 717 5.92 4.85 -15.46
C LYS A 717 6.03 6.25 -16.07
N MET A 718 5.45 6.47 -17.25
CA MET A 718 5.37 7.79 -17.90
C MET A 718 4.60 8.78 -17.05
N LYS A 719 3.49 8.39 -16.42
CA LYS A 719 2.70 9.27 -15.56
C LYS A 719 3.45 9.69 -14.30
N ILE A 720 4.26 8.80 -13.72
CA ILE A 720 5.12 9.15 -12.57
C ILE A 720 6.22 10.14 -13.00
N LEU A 721 6.89 9.89 -14.13
CA LEU A 721 8.01 10.72 -14.58
C LEU A 721 7.54 12.06 -15.19
N LEU A 722 6.53 12.01 -16.06
CA LEU A 722 6.05 13.15 -16.84
C LEU A 722 4.87 13.87 -16.20
N GLY A 723 4.17 13.28 -15.22
CA GLY A 723 3.00 13.90 -14.60
C GLY A 723 3.33 15.22 -13.91
N GLY A 724 4.48 15.30 -13.22
CA GLY A 724 4.98 16.54 -12.64
C GLY A 724 5.30 17.59 -13.71
N TYR A 725 5.98 17.18 -14.79
CA TYR A 725 6.29 18.06 -15.91
C TYR A 725 5.04 18.53 -16.66
N GLN A 726 4.02 17.69 -16.83
CA GLN A 726 2.73 18.07 -17.39
C GLN A 726 2.02 19.11 -16.52
N SER A 727 1.99 18.92 -15.19
CA SER A 727 1.41 19.90 -14.27
C SER A 727 2.13 21.25 -14.34
N ARG A 728 3.47 21.23 -14.41
CA ARG A 728 4.26 22.45 -14.61
C ARG A 728 3.99 23.10 -15.96
N ALA A 729 3.92 22.31 -17.03
CA ALA A 729 3.61 22.81 -18.37
C ALA A 729 2.21 23.44 -18.42
N MET A 730 1.19 22.80 -17.83
CA MET A 730 -0.16 23.37 -17.72
C MET A 730 -0.16 24.68 -16.93
N GLY A 731 0.62 24.76 -15.84
CA GLY A 731 0.79 25.99 -15.08
C GLY A 731 1.42 27.11 -15.91
N LEU A 732 2.48 26.81 -16.66
CA LEU A 732 3.15 27.77 -17.55
C LEU A 732 2.24 28.23 -18.69
N ILE A 733 1.49 27.32 -19.31
CA ILE A 733 0.52 27.66 -20.35
C ILE A 733 -0.54 28.61 -19.79
N LYS A 734 -1.04 28.35 -18.58
CA LYS A 734 -2.01 29.23 -17.93
C LYS A 734 -1.42 30.61 -17.66
N GLN A 735 -0.22 30.68 -17.08
CA GLN A 735 0.46 31.95 -16.84
C GLN A 735 0.72 32.73 -18.12
N LEU A 736 1.07 32.05 -19.20
CA LEU A 736 1.30 32.66 -20.49
C LEU A 736 0.01 33.25 -21.07
N ASN A 737 -1.11 32.54 -20.95
CA ASN A 737 -2.43 33.05 -21.35
C ASN A 737 -2.86 34.25 -20.48
N ASP A 738 -2.69 34.16 -19.16
CA ASP A 738 -3.04 35.27 -18.25
C ASP A 738 -2.18 36.53 -18.56
N LEU A 739 -0.93 36.36 -18.99
CA LEU A 739 -0.07 37.46 -19.43
C LEU A 739 -0.51 38.04 -20.78
N TRP A 740 -0.95 37.20 -21.72
CA TRP A 740 -1.51 37.68 -22.99
C TRP A 740 -2.74 38.56 -22.77
N ASP A 741 -3.66 38.13 -21.91
CA ASP A 741 -4.84 38.93 -21.56
C ASP A 741 -4.45 40.28 -20.92
N GLN A 742 -3.43 40.29 -20.05
CA GLN A 742 -2.90 41.52 -19.46
C GLN A 742 -2.25 42.45 -20.49
N ILE A 743 -1.51 41.89 -21.47
CA ILE A 743 -0.89 42.66 -22.55
C ILE A 743 -1.98 43.30 -23.42
N GLU A 744 -3.05 42.57 -23.73
CA GLU A 744 -4.18 43.12 -24.50
C GLU A 744 -4.88 44.26 -23.74
N GLN A 745 -5.14 44.10 -22.45
CA GLN A 745 -5.73 45.14 -21.60
C GLN A 745 -4.82 46.37 -21.51
N ALA A 746 -3.52 46.18 -21.29
CA ALA A 746 -2.56 47.28 -21.20
C ALA A 746 -2.42 48.03 -22.53
N ASN A 747 -2.46 47.34 -23.67
CA ASN A 747 -2.46 47.96 -24.99
C ASN A 747 -3.74 48.76 -25.25
N LEU A 748 -4.89 48.22 -24.83
CA LEU A 748 -6.15 48.95 -24.91
C LEU A 748 -6.10 50.23 -24.04
N GLU A 749 -5.67 50.11 -22.79
CA GLU A 749 -5.49 51.24 -21.88
C GLU A 749 -4.54 52.29 -22.45
N LEU A 750 -3.38 51.88 -22.96
CA LEU A 750 -2.41 52.76 -23.61
C LEU A 750 -3.09 53.57 -24.73
N HIS A 751 -3.80 52.88 -25.63
CA HIS A 751 -4.47 53.53 -26.75
C HIS A 751 -5.56 54.49 -26.28
N THR A 752 -6.34 54.10 -25.25
CA THR A 752 -7.34 55.00 -24.65
C THR A 752 -6.72 56.23 -24.00
N PHE A 753 -5.58 56.08 -23.31
CA PHE A 753 -4.90 57.20 -22.66
C PHE A 753 -4.21 58.11 -23.67
N GLU A 754 -3.72 57.56 -24.78
CA GLU A 754 -3.17 58.36 -25.88
C GLU A 754 -4.25 59.22 -26.53
N GLU A 755 -5.44 58.67 -26.76
CA GLU A 755 -6.60 59.43 -27.24
C GLU A 755 -7.12 60.43 -26.19
N LEU A 756 -7.23 60.04 -24.91
CA LEU A 756 -7.59 60.95 -23.83
C LEU A 756 -6.62 62.12 -23.71
N LYS A 757 -5.32 61.85 -23.85
CA LYS A 757 -4.28 62.87 -23.82
C LYS A 757 -4.47 63.86 -24.97
N LYS A 758 -4.67 63.39 -26.20
CA LYS A 758 -4.98 64.27 -27.35
C LYS A 758 -6.21 65.12 -27.08
N HIS A 759 -7.25 64.55 -26.47
CA HIS A 759 -8.46 65.28 -26.13
C HIS A 759 -8.21 66.36 -25.07
N GLU A 760 -7.46 66.06 -24.01
CA GLU A 760 -7.07 67.04 -22.98
C GLU A 760 -6.14 68.13 -23.55
N ASP A 761 -5.18 67.77 -24.39
CA ASP A 761 -4.28 68.73 -25.05
C ASP A 761 -5.06 69.75 -25.91
N ILE A 762 -6.22 69.35 -26.47
CA ILE A 762 -7.14 70.26 -27.18
C ILE A 762 -8.06 71.02 -26.22
N ALA A 763 -8.52 70.38 -25.15
CA ALA A 763 -9.49 70.97 -24.22
C ALA A 763 -8.87 72.06 -23.32
N ILE A 764 -7.62 71.88 -22.87
CA ILE A 764 -6.93 72.79 -21.95
C ILE A 764 -6.79 74.20 -22.55
N PRO A 765 -6.26 74.40 -23.78
CA PRO A 765 -6.14 75.73 -24.39
C PRO A 765 -7.48 76.45 -24.53
N ARG A 766 -8.53 75.74 -24.99
CA ARG A 766 -9.88 76.31 -25.12
C ARG A 766 -10.44 76.79 -23.79
N ARG A 767 -10.24 76.01 -22.72
CA ARG A 767 -10.69 76.37 -21.37
C ARG A 767 -9.94 77.59 -20.84
N GLN A 768 -8.63 77.66 -21.09
CA GLN A 768 -7.82 78.83 -20.72
C GLN A 768 -8.21 80.08 -21.51
N GLU A 769 -8.49 79.96 -22.79
CA GLU A 769 -8.90 81.07 -23.65
C GLU A 769 -10.26 81.63 -23.23
N CYS A 770 -11.25 80.75 -23.01
CA CYS A 770 -12.57 81.15 -22.48
C CYS A 770 -12.45 81.89 -21.14
N LEU A 771 -11.62 81.37 -20.21
CA LEU A 771 -11.38 82.05 -18.94
C LEU A 771 -10.66 83.39 -19.10
N LYS A 772 -9.72 83.52 -20.04
CA LYS A 772 -9.05 84.80 -20.35
C LYS A 772 -10.05 85.82 -20.87
N GLU A 773 -10.92 85.44 -21.80
CA GLU A 773 -11.97 86.31 -22.34
C GLU A 773 -12.97 86.74 -21.27
N ASP A 774 -13.39 85.82 -20.39
CA ASP A 774 -14.26 86.13 -19.26
C ASP A 774 -13.59 87.11 -18.29
N VAL A 775 -12.33 86.88 -17.93
CA VAL A 775 -11.57 87.78 -17.05
C VAL A 775 -11.40 89.15 -17.70
N GLN A 776 -11.12 89.22 -18.99
CA GLN A 776 -10.98 90.49 -19.71
C GLN A 776 -12.28 91.29 -19.69
N ARG A 777 -13.43 90.65 -19.95
CA ARG A 777 -14.75 91.29 -19.86
C ARG A 777 -15.04 91.82 -18.45
N GLN A 778 -14.68 91.06 -17.41
CA GLN A 778 -14.84 91.52 -16.02
C GLN A 778 -13.93 92.72 -15.73
N GLN A 779 -12.69 92.71 -16.22
CA GLN A 779 -11.74 93.79 -16.00
C GLN A 779 -12.13 95.08 -16.74
N GLU A 780 -12.70 94.99 -17.94
CA GLU A 780 -13.27 96.13 -18.66
C GLU A 780 -14.44 96.75 -17.89
N ARG A 781 -15.37 95.92 -17.40
CA ARG A 781 -16.48 96.37 -16.56
C ARG A 781 -16.00 97.04 -15.26
N GLU A 782 -14.98 96.47 -14.62
CA GLU A 782 -14.37 97.06 -13.43
C GLU A 782 -13.78 98.45 -13.72
N LYS A 783 -13.03 98.59 -14.82
CA LYS A 783 -12.46 99.88 -15.25
C LYS A 783 -13.53 100.94 -15.49
N GLU A 784 -14.62 100.59 -16.18
CA GLU A 784 -15.73 101.53 -16.41
C GLU A 784 -16.38 101.98 -15.09
N LEU A 785 -16.60 101.06 -14.15
CA LEU A 785 -17.17 101.37 -12.84
C LEU A 785 -16.24 102.27 -12.01
N GLN A 786 -14.93 102.03 -12.06
CA GLN A 786 -13.93 102.89 -11.41
C GLN A 786 -13.93 104.30 -12.00
N HIS A 787 -14.05 104.43 -13.33
CA HIS A 787 -14.13 105.75 -13.97
C HIS A 787 -15.38 106.53 -13.56
N ARG A 788 -16.56 105.87 -13.56
CA ARG A 788 -17.81 106.50 -13.08
C ARG A 788 -17.73 106.92 -11.61
N TYR A 789 -17.06 106.14 -10.78
CA TYR A 789 -16.84 106.48 -9.38
C TYR A 789 -15.93 107.71 -9.23
N ALA A 790 -14.87 107.81 -10.05
CA ALA A 790 -14.02 108.99 -10.11
C ALA A 790 -14.80 110.24 -10.55
N ASP A 791 -15.67 110.12 -11.55
CA ASP A 791 -16.53 111.22 -12.01
C ASP A 791 -17.48 111.69 -10.90
N LEU A 792 -18.08 110.76 -10.15
CA LEU A 792 -18.93 111.08 -8.98
C LEU A 792 -18.16 111.78 -7.84
N ILE A 793 -16.88 111.44 -7.64
CA ILE A 793 -16.02 112.15 -6.69
C ILE A 793 -15.82 113.59 -7.16
N ILE A 794 -15.54 113.80 -8.46
CA ILE A 794 -15.37 115.14 -9.03
C ILE A 794 -16.67 115.96 -8.89
N GLU A 795 -17.83 115.37 -9.17
CA GLU A 795 -19.13 116.03 -8.96
C GLU A 795 -19.37 116.37 -7.49
N LYS A 796 -19.04 115.45 -6.57
CA LYS A 796 -19.15 115.70 -5.13
C LYS A 796 -18.23 116.84 -4.69
N GLU A 797 -16.99 116.87 -5.14
CA GLU A 797 -16.04 117.96 -4.85
C GLU A 797 -16.53 119.29 -5.43
N ALA A 798 -17.07 119.29 -6.65
CA ALA A 798 -17.70 120.46 -7.26
C ALA A 798 -18.91 120.96 -6.45
N LEU A 799 -19.81 120.06 -6.05
CA LEU A 799 -20.97 120.42 -5.20
C LEU A 799 -20.53 120.90 -3.81
N GLN A 800 -19.51 120.29 -3.20
CA GLN A 800 -18.94 120.74 -1.93
C GLN A 800 -18.33 122.14 -2.06
N SER A 801 -17.62 122.43 -3.16
CA SER A 801 -17.08 123.76 -3.44
C SER A 801 -18.19 124.81 -3.63
N GLN A 802 -19.34 124.43 -4.20
CA GLN A 802 -20.51 125.31 -4.34
C GLN A 802 -21.23 125.54 -3.00
N THR A 803 -21.35 124.53 -2.14
CA THR A 803 -21.95 124.68 -0.80
C THR A 803 -21.05 125.42 0.20
N GLY A 804 -19.73 125.44 -0.02
CA GLY A 804 -18.78 126.20 0.80
C GLY A 804 -18.73 127.70 0.48
N GLN A 805 -19.44 128.17 -0.55
CA GLN A 805 -19.59 129.58 -0.93
C GLN A 805 -20.96 130.18 -0.55
N ALA A 806 -21.81 129.43 0.17
CA ALA A 806 -23.11 129.88 0.67
C ALA A 806 -23.06 130.26 2.15
#